data_AF-A0A1M7HZK0-F1
#
_entry.id   AF-A0A1M7HZK0-F1
#
_cell.length_a   1.000
_cell.length_b   1.000
_cell.length_c   1.000
_cell.angle_alpha   90.00
_cell.angle_beta   90.00
_cell.angle_gamma   90.00
#
_symmetry.space_group_name_H-M   'P 1'
#
loop_
_entity.id
_entity.type
_entity.pdbx_description
1 polymer ?
#
loop_
_entity_poly.entity_id
_entity_poly.type
_entity_poly.pdbx_seq_one_letter_code
_entity_poly.pdbx_strand_id
1 'polypeptide(L)'
;MSITASPWYQAYLTPDAQSVKFALKATLAMLLALYIALWLDLERPYWALISAAFLQIRPMSGMVLEKGLSQISGTLVGAVAGIILMALFAQAPVPALAGLTLWIMLCTYGSALLRNNAAYGCIMGAVTAMLIVVIGASAPDRIFSIAVARLSELTLGATCATLVSALLWPTRVSAHLERQADSVVNQAFTHAAYRLRDTADHAALEATLTDSLAPLTQLEGDSQAARYEGPEGAGRIRASHVLTRHTLRLLATLHALQQLLHNDGEGIKDDIRQLAQQLADGFASAAEYSGTEPAREPLHALRRRALDYPEAALTPLEQRCLLGLREALGHALIMLDARDAIAHPSRKSLRGVALAWHRDHLVAGVNALRAGAIFATLATFWLATGWTNGQVAMLLGTLFSAFFASRDNPVTVCMTFAKGMLAAIPSAFLFGHVLLAQASGFPMLAMIFLTPLFLGLLGSANPRLIGYCLAFTIGNILLTMPGNGMDFSFDSFINRALAVLVGLSAVVTGFRLIPGPGATLRRKRLVWAIAGDLRRLASAPVDDAETRFIGRMADRLLHLSKHDDTLPEDQRHLFSLGLTGLDVGYACLQLRRRLDGLNNAALARAKRDFILALADDYAGSARSETPRCVRPAGEALIAAARDESSLDPRRRALLAGLVERLALSLERQAIRAQQVRRALPHTRGEENNRHTQ
;
A
#
# COMPACT_ATOMS: atom_id res chain seq x y z
N MET A 1 25.69 21.28 8.31
CA MET A 1 24.93 20.19 8.95
C MET A 1 23.92 20.81 9.90
N SER A 2 22.66 20.94 9.49
CA SER A 2 21.59 21.34 10.41
C SER A 2 21.41 20.22 11.43
N ILE A 3 21.51 20.54 12.73
CA ILE A 3 21.18 19.62 13.81
C ILE A 3 19.68 19.36 13.67
N THR A 4 19.31 18.27 13.01
CA THR A 4 17.91 17.85 12.95
C THR A 4 17.52 17.48 14.38
N ALA A 5 16.70 18.33 15.00
CA ALA A 5 16.20 18.09 16.35
C ALA A 5 15.62 16.67 16.44
N SER A 6 15.96 15.95 17.51
CA SER A 6 15.47 14.60 17.75
C SER A 6 13.94 14.54 17.54
N PRO A 7 13.39 13.50 16.90
CA PRO A 7 11.95 13.41 16.65
C PRO A 7 11.11 13.50 17.95
N TRP A 8 11.68 13.09 19.08
CA TRP A 8 11.09 13.23 20.42
C TRP A 8 10.94 14.70 20.84
N TYR A 9 11.97 15.52 20.57
CA TYR A 9 11.93 16.95 20.88
C TYR A 9 10.83 17.64 20.09
N GLN A 10 10.76 17.37 18.78
CA GLN A 10 9.74 17.95 17.91
C GLN A 10 8.32 17.51 18.30
N ALA A 11 8.15 16.27 18.75
CA ALA A 11 6.83 15.73 19.09
C ALA A 11 6.27 16.29 20.41
N TYR A 12 7.11 16.57 21.40
CA TYR A 12 6.66 16.93 22.75
C TYR A 12 6.94 18.39 23.15
N LEU A 13 8.05 18.99 22.71
CA LEU A 13 8.44 20.34 23.12
C LEU A 13 8.06 21.42 22.10
N THR A 14 8.02 21.07 20.81
CA THR A 14 7.52 21.98 19.75
C THR A 14 6.45 21.31 18.90
N PRO A 15 5.33 20.82 19.49
CA PRO A 15 4.28 20.15 18.74
C PRO A 15 3.54 21.12 17.83
N ASP A 16 3.25 20.70 16.60
CA ASP A 16 2.36 21.45 15.71
C ASP A 16 0.93 21.50 16.25
N ALA A 17 0.20 22.58 15.94
CA ALA A 17 -1.17 22.78 16.37
C ALA A 17 -2.11 21.66 15.89
N GLN A 18 -1.83 21.05 14.72
CA GLN A 18 -2.62 19.92 14.23
C GLN A 18 -2.40 18.65 15.07
N SER A 19 -1.17 18.41 15.53
CA SER A 19 -0.83 17.27 16.41
C SER A 19 -1.51 17.38 17.77
N VAL A 20 -1.56 18.58 18.34
CA VAL A 20 -2.27 18.82 19.61
C VAL A 20 -3.77 18.64 19.43
N LYS A 21 -4.37 19.22 18.39
CA LYS A 21 -5.80 19.04 18.07
C LYS A 21 -6.14 17.56 17.87
N PHE A 22 -5.28 16.83 17.17
CA PHE A 22 -5.41 15.39 16.97
C PHE A 22 -5.41 14.64 18.30
N ALA A 23 -4.40 14.84 19.14
CA ALA A 23 -4.25 14.13 20.41
C ALA A 23 -5.42 14.42 21.35
N LEU A 24 -5.84 15.68 21.44
CA LEU A 24 -6.97 16.09 22.27
C LEU A 24 -8.27 15.45 21.77
N LYS A 25 -8.55 15.55 20.47
CA LYS A 25 -9.73 14.95 19.84
C LYS A 25 -9.79 13.43 20.04
N ALA A 26 -8.68 12.73 19.81
CA ALA A 26 -8.59 11.29 19.98
C ALA A 26 -8.79 10.85 21.44
N THR A 27 -8.18 11.59 22.38
CA THR A 27 -8.31 11.27 23.81
C THR A 27 -9.72 11.55 24.33
N LEU A 28 -10.39 12.61 23.85
CA LEU A 28 -11.80 12.88 24.16
C LEU A 28 -12.73 11.78 23.64
N ALA A 29 -12.50 11.28 22.42
CA ALA A 29 -13.26 10.16 21.86
C ALA A 29 -13.13 8.90 22.73
N MET A 30 -11.91 8.64 23.18
CA MET A 30 -11.57 7.55 24.08
C MET A 30 -12.27 7.67 25.44
N LEU A 31 -12.18 8.84 26.10
CA LEU A 31 -12.85 9.08 27.37
C LEU A 31 -14.38 9.02 27.26
N LEU A 32 -14.95 9.53 26.18
CA LEU A 32 -16.39 9.46 25.93
C LEU A 32 -16.86 7.99 25.79
N ALA A 33 -16.11 7.17 25.05
CA ALA A 33 -16.39 5.74 24.94
C ALA A 33 -16.32 5.04 26.30
N LEU A 34 -15.29 5.34 27.10
CA LEU A 34 -15.13 4.78 28.43
C LEU A 34 -16.25 5.22 29.39
N TYR A 35 -16.62 6.50 29.38
CA TYR A 35 -17.70 7.05 30.22
C TYR A 35 -19.01 6.32 29.98
N ILE A 36 -19.43 6.23 28.71
CA ILE A 36 -20.70 5.58 28.35
C ILE A 36 -20.62 4.07 28.65
N ALA A 37 -19.47 3.43 28.44
CA ALA A 37 -19.30 2.01 28.72
C ALA A 37 -19.39 1.70 30.22
N LEU A 38 -18.82 2.55 31.08
CA LEU A 38 -18.95 2.44 32.54
C LEU A 38 -20.37 2.73 33.00
N TRP A 39 -21.03 3.72 32.40
CA TRP A 39 -22.42 4.08 32.72
C TRP A 39 -23.42 2.99 32.34
N LEU A 40 -23.21 2.31 31.22
CA LEU A 40 -24.00 1.15 30.79
C LEU A 40 -23.63 -0.15 31.51
N ASP A 41 -22.69 -0.09 32.47
CA ASP A 41 -22.17 -1.25 33.21
C ASP A 41 -21.74 -2.42 32.30
N LEU A 42 -21.03 -2.11 31.22
CA LEU A 42 -20.51 -3.13 30.31
C LEU A 42 -19.44 -3.97 31.01
N GLU A 43 -19.41 -5.28 30.73
CA GLU A 43 -18.52 -6.23 31.40
C GLU A 43 -17.03 -5.83 31.33
N ARG A 44 -16.56 -5.27 30.19
CA ARG A 44 -15.15 -4.93 29.96
C ARG A 44 -15.00 -3.61 29.18
N PRO A 45 -15.25 -2.45 29.82
CA PRO A 45 -15.39 -1.17 29.13
C PRO A 45 -14.08 -0.66 28.49
N TYR A 46 -12.93 -1.19 28.91
CA TYR A 46 -11.63 -0.92 28.27
C TYR A 46 -11.57 -1.34 26.78
N TRP A 47 -12.44 -2.23 26.30
CA TRP A 47 -12.50 -2.56 24.86
C TRP A 47 -13.14 -1.47 24.02
N ALA A 48 -14.13 -0.77 24.54
CA ALA A 48 -14.69 0.41 23.90
C ALA A 48 -13.60 1.48 23.75
N LEU A 49 -12.74 1.61 24.76
CA LEU A 49 -11.59 2.52 24.77
C LEU A 49 -10.52 2.14 23.72
N ILE A 50 -10.14 0.86 23.64
CA ILE A 50 -9.18 0.35 22.62
C ILE A 50 -9.74 0.56 21.21
N SER A 51 -11.02 0.24 21.00
CA SER A 51 -11.71 0.46 19.73
C SER A 51 -11.63 1.92 19.30
N ALA A 52 -11.96 2.85 20.22
CA ALA A 52 -11.89 4.28 19.92
C ALA A 52 -10.47 4.72 19.56
N ALA A 53 -9.45 4.22 20.26
CA ALA A 53 -8.05 4.52 19.98
C ALA A 53 -7.62 4.08 18.57
N PHE A 54 -7.93 2.85 18.16
CA PHE A 54 -7.53 2.31 16.84
C PHE A 54 -8.18 3.04 15.67
N LEU A 55 -9.45 3.45 15.82
CA LEU A 55 -10.14 4.21 14.79
C LEU A 55 -9.55 5.60 14.62
N GLN A 56 -9.14 6.25 15.72
CA GLN A 56 -8.64 7.62 15.66
C GLN A 56 -7.21 7.76 15.16
N ILE A 57 -6.46 6.67 14.93
CA ILE A 57 -5.10 6.74 14.34
C ILE A 57 -5.07 7.56 13.04
N ARG A 58 -6.15 7.54 12.25
CA ARG A 58 -6.30 8.43 11.09
C ARG A 58 -7.61 9.24 11.22
N PRO A 59 -7.55 10.50 11.66
CA PRO A 59 -8.70 11.22 12.22
C PRO A 59 -9.68 11.78 11.17
N MET A 60 -9.59 11.38 9.90
CA MET A 60 -10.51 11.91 8.86
C MET A 60 -11.86 11.21 8.98
N SER A 61 -12.94 11.99 9.01
CA SER A 61 -14.27 11.51 9.38
C SER A 61 -14.76 10.37 8.48
N GLY A 62 -14.58 10.47 7.15
CA GLY A 62 -14.94 9.40 6.21
C GLY A 62 -14.18 8.09 6.44
N MET A 63 -12.88 8.17 6.76
CA MET A 63 -12.06 6.97 7.05
C MET A 63 -12.41 6.33 8.37
N VAL A 64 -12.70 7.14 9.40
CA VAL A 64 -13.14 6.63 10.71
C VAL A 64 -14.46 5.91 10.57
N LEU A 65 -15.42 6.47 9.81
CA LEU A 65 -16.71 5.85 9.55
C LEU A 65 -16.57 4.53 8.78
N GLU A 66 -15.78 4.50 7.69
CA GLU A 66 -15.54 3.26 6.92
C GLU A 66 -14.93 2.16 7.80
N LYS A 67 -13.93 2.50 8.61
CA LYS A 67 -13.30 1.56 9.56
C LYS A 67 -14.27 1.11 10.66
N GLY A 68 -15.08 2.02 11.19
CA GLY A 68 -16.09 1.71 12.20
C GLY A 68 -17.13 0.73 11.68
N LEU A 69 -17.67 0.95 10.48
CA LEU A 69 -18.59 0.00 9.83
C LEU A 69 -17.93 -1.35 9.57
N SER A 70 -16.68 -1.35 9.10
CA SER A 70 -15.91 -2.58 8.87
C SER A 70 -15.68 -3.34 10.18
N GLN A 71 -15.38 -2.64 11.27
CA GLN A 71 -15.24 -3.25 12.59
C GLN A 71 -16.53 -3.86 13.11
N ILE A 72 -17.65 -3.14 13.04
CA ILE A 72 -18.95 -3.63 13.51
C ILE A 72 -19.35 -4.89 12.73
N SER A 73 -19.23 -4.86 11.40
CA SER A 73 -19.53 -6.02 10.55
C SER A 73 -18.62 -7.22 10.85
N GLY A 74 -17.32 -6.99 11.01
CA GLY A 74 -16.35 -8.02 11.39
C GLY A 74 -16.63 -8.62 12.76
N THR A 75 -16.97 -7.78 13.74
CA THR A 75 -17.32 -8.20 15.10
C THR A 75 -18.56 -9.07 15.11
N LEU A 76 -19.59 -8.71 14.33
CA LEU A 76 -20.81 -9.52 14.19
C LEU A 76 -20.49 -10.91 13.61
N VAL A 77 -19.73 -10.97 12.51
CA VAL A 77 -19.33 -12.24 11.88
C VAL A 77 -18.49 -13.09 12.83
N GLY A 78 -17.54 -12.46 13.54
CA GLY A 78 -16.72 -13.13 14.56
C GLY A 78 -17.55 -13.64 15.74
N ALA A 79 -18.56 -12.89 16.17
CA ALA A 79 -19.46 -13.30 17.25
C ALA A 79 -20.28 -14.54 16.87
N VAL A 80 -20.86 -14.54 15.67
CA VAL A 80 -21.58 -15.70 15.13
C VAL A 80 -20.66 -16.91 15.02
N ALA A 81 -19.45 -16.75 14.47
CA ALA A 81 -18.49 -17.84 14.35
C ALA A 81 -18.05 -18.39 15.72
N GLY A 82 -17.79 -17.52 16.70
CA GLY A 82 -17.43 -17.92 18.06
C GLY A 82 -18.55 -18.69 18.76
N ILE A 83 -19.80 -18.24 18.62
CA ILE A 83 -20.99 -18.95 19.14
C ILE A 83 -21.13 -20.32 18.47
N ILE A 84 -20.99 -20.42 17.15
CA ILE A 84 -21.07 -21.70 16.43
C ILE A 84 -19.99 -22.66 16.90
N LEU A 85 -18.74 -22.20 17.01
CA LEU A 85 -17.63 -23.04 17.50
C LEU A 85 -17.90 -23.56 18.91
N MET A 86 -18.40 -22.71 19.81
CA MET A 86 -18.75 -23.15 21.16
C MET A 86 -19.99 -24.05 21.17
N ALA A 87 -20.99 -23.81 20.34
CA ALA A 87 -22.16 -24.69 20.24
C ALA A 87 -21.78 -26.11 19.80
N LEU A 88 -20.78 -26.25 18.92
CA LEU A 88 -20.29 -27.54 18.44
C LEU A 88 -19.29 -28.21 19.39
N PHE A 89 -18.45 -27.42 20.07
CA PHE A 89 -17.26 -27.93 20.76
C PHE A 89 -17.10 -27.46 22.22
N ALA A 90 -18.15 -26.92 22.88
CA ALA A 90 -18.05 -26.41 24.25
C ALA A 90 -17.48 -27.43 25.25
N GLN A 91 -17.75 -28.72 25.08
CA GLN A 91 -17.28 -29.79 25.96
C GLN A 91 -15.89 -30.33 25.59
N ALA A 92 -15.34 -29.91 24.44
CA ALA A 92 -14.09 -30.43 23.90
C ALA A 92 -13.13 -29.27 23.56
N PRO A 93 -12.23 -28.88 24.49
CA PRO A 93 -11.41 -27.68 24.32
C PRO A 93 -10.41 -27.78 23.16
N VAL A 94 -9.87 -28.97 22.89
CA VAL A 94 -8.92 -29.19 21.80
C VAL A 94 -9.55 -28.94 20.42
N PRO A 95 -10.68 -29.55 20.04
CA PRO A 95 -11.32 -29.24 18.75
C PRO A 95 -11.87 -27.81 18.68
N ALA A 96 -12.29 -27.22 19.81
CA ALA A 96 -12.69 -25.80 19.84
C ALA A 96 -11.52 -24.87 19.45
N LEU A 97 -10.33 -25.08 20.04
CA LEU A 97 -9.13 -24.30 19.72
C LEU A 97 -8.60 -24.59 18.32
N ALA A 98 -8.71 -25.83 17.83
CA ALA A 98 -8.36 -26.18 16.45
C ALA A 98 -9.29 -25.47 15.44
N GLY A 99 -10.60 -25.50 15.67
CA GLY A 99 -11.59 -24.78 14.86
C GLY A 99 -11.37 -23.27 14.89
N LEU A 100 -11.06 -22.71 16.05
CA LEU A 100 -10.69 -21.30 16.18
C LEU A 100 -9.39 -20.96 15.44
N THR A 101 -8.39 -21.84 15.45
CA THR A 101 -7.15 -21.67 14.69
C THR A 101 -7.44 -21.57 13.19
N LEU A 102 -8.30 -22.46 12.66
CA LEU A 102 -8.73 -22.43 11.26
C LEU A 102 -9.50 -21.13 10.93
N TRP A 103 -10.35 -20.67 11.84
CA TRP A 103 -11.05 -19.40 11.69
C TRP A 103 -10.08 -18.20 11.64
N ILE A 104 -9.11 -18.15 12.56
CA ILE A 104 -8.05 -17.12 12.58
C ILE A 104 -7.25 -17.14 11.28
N MET A 105 -6.91 -18.34 10.77
CA MET A 105 -6.23 -18.50 9.48
C MET A 105 -7.08 -17.95 8.33
N LEU A 106 -8.37 -18.29 8.27
CA LEU A 106 -9.31 -17.81 7.25
C LEU A 106 -9.46 -16.28 7.27
N CYS A 107 -9.63 -15.69 8.45
CA CYS A 107 -9.73 -14.25 8.63
C CYS A 107 -8.42 -13.53 8.26
N THR A 108 -7.27 -14.08 8.66
CA THR A 108 -5.96 -13.49 8.32
C THR A 108 -5.69 -13.59 6.82
N TYR A 109 -6.07 -14.70 6.19
CA TYR A 109 -6.03 -14.88 4.75
C TYR A 109 -6.90 -13.84 4.02
N GLY A 110 -8.16 -13.69 4.44
CA GLY A 110 -9.07 -12.68 3.92
C GLY A 110 -8.54 -11.25 4.10
N SER A 111 -8.01 -10.93 5.28
CA SER A 111 -7.40 -9.64 5.56
C SER A 111 -6.20 -9.32 4.66
N ALA A 112 -5.42 -10.31 4.24
CA ALA A 112 -4.29 -10.10 3.35
C ALA A 112 -4.70 -9.91 1.88
N LEU A 113 -5.88 -10.40 1.49
CA LEU A 113 -6.43 -10.24 0.13
C LEU A 113 -7.24 -8.95 -0.06
N LEU A 114 -7.78 -8.41 1.04
CA LEU A 114 -8.55 -7.17 1.05
C LEU A 114 -7.59 -5.99 1.30
N ARG A 115 -7.66 -4.97 0.43
CA ARG A 115 -6.83 -3.74 0.56
C ARG A 115 -7.56 -2.55 1.16
N ASN A 116 -8.89 -2.63 1.26
CA ASN A 116 -9.72 -1.59 1.87
C ASN A 116 -9.81 -1.80 3.39
N ASN A 117 -10.58 -0.94 4.05
CA ASN A 117 -10.83 -1.05 5.48
C ASN A 117 -11.59 -2.34 5.88
N ALA A 118 -12.09 -3.16 4.95
CA ALA A 118 -12.66 -4.47 5.27
C ALA A 118 -11.62 -5.47 5.79
N ALA A 119 -10.33 -5.30 5.46
CA ALA A 119 -9.25 -6.07 6.08
C ALA A 119 -9.25 -5.93 7.61
N TYR A 120 -9.50 -4.70 8.10
CA TYR A 120 -9.66 -4.44 9.53
C TYR A 120 -10.87 -5.19 10.11
N GLY A 121 -11.97 -5.28 9.37
CA GLY A 121 -13.13 -6.11 9.74
C GLY A 121 -12.78 -7.60 9.89
N CYS A 122 -12.02 -8.18 8.96
CA CYS A 122 -11.54 -9.56 9.08
C CYS A 122 -10.69 -9.79 10.33
N ILE A 123 -9.78 -8.86 10.65
CA ILE A 123 -8.95 -8.92 11.86
C ILE A 123 -9.84 -8.88 13.11
N MET A 124 -10.81 -7.95 13.16
CA MET A 124 -11.73 -7.84 14.30
C MET A 124 -12.64 -9.07 14.44
N GLY A 125 -13.01 -9.71 13.33
CA GLY A 125 -13.74 -10.99 13.36
C GLY A 125 -12.92 -12.14 13.94
N ALA A 126 -11.61 -12.21 13.65
CA ALA A 126 -10.71 -13.19 14.27
C ALA A 126 -10.59 -12.97 15.79
N VAL A 127 -10.35 -11.72 16.19
CA VAL A 127 -10.18 -11.34 17.60
C VAL A 127 -11.46 -11.56 18.41
N THR A 128 -12.62 -11.22 17.85
CA THR A 128 -13.90 -11.38 18.53
C THR A 128 -14.25 -12.85 18.75
N ALA A 129 -14.11 -13.68 17.71
CA ALA A 129 -14.31 -15.13 17.83
C ALA A 129 -13.35 -15.74 18.86
N MET A 130 -12.09 -15.30 18.84
CA MET A 130 -11.07 -15.73 19.78
C MET A 130 -11.42 -15.39 21.23
N LEU A 131 -11.87 -14.17 21.51
CA LEU A 131 -12.32 -13.76 22.84
C LEU A 131 -13.52 -14.59 23.31
N ILE A 132 -14.54 -14.79 22.46
CA ILE A 132 -15.75 -15.54 22.83
C ILE A 132 -15.42 -16.99 23.14
N VAL A 133 -14.62 -17.66 22.32
CA VAL A 133 -14.26 -19.07 22.53
C VAL A 133 -13.37 -19.24 23.76
N VAL A 134 -12.35 -18.40 23.93
CA VAL A 134 -11.38 -18.54 25.02
C VAL A 134 -11.97 -18.14 26.38
N ILE A 135 -12.76 -17.07 26.43
CA ILE A 135 -13.46 -16.66 27.67
C ILE A 135 -14.63 -17.61 27.96
N GLY A 136 -15.41 -17.95 26.93
CA GLY A 136 -16.56 -18.85 27.03
C GLY A 136 -16.20 -20.27 27.45
N ALA A 137 -14.96 -20.73 27.19
CA ALA A 137 -14.48 -22.02 27.67
C ALA A 137 -14.52 -22.16 29.21
N SER A 138 -14.34 -21.05 29.94
CA SER A 138 -14.45 -21.04 31.41
C SER A 138 -15.87 -20.85 31.94
N ALA A 139 -16.82 -20.41 31.11
CA ALA A 139 -18.22 -20.18 31.50
C ALA A 139 -19.17 -20.44 30.31
N PRO A 140 -19.46 -21.72 29.98
CA PRO A 140 -20.27 -22.06 28.81
C PRO A 140 -21.70 -21.53 28.86
N ASP A 141 -22.26 -21.31 30.04
CA ASP A 141 -23.58 -20.71 30.26
C ASP A 141 -23.65 -19.23 29.83
N ARG A 142 -22.49 -18.55 29.76
CA ARG A 142 -22.39 -17.10 29.49
C ARG A 142 -21.91 -16.76 28.09
N ILE A 143 -21.80 -17.74 27.17
CA ILE A 143 -21.26 -17.49 25.81
C ILE A 143 -22.05 -16.39 25.09
N PHE A 144 -23.39 -16.44 25.18
CA PHE A 144 -24.23 -15.42 24.54
C PHE A 144 -24.06 -14.03 25.17
N SER A 145 -24.00 -13.94 26.50
CA SER A 145 -23.79 -12.64 27.17
C SER A 145 -22.41 -12.06 26.86
N ILE A 146 -21.37 -12.90 26.83
CA ILE A 146 -20.01 -12.49 26.43
C ILE A 146 -20.02 -11.95 24.99
N ALA A 147 -20.71 -12.63 24.06
CA ALA A 147 -20.82 -12.19 22.68
C ALA A 147 -21.55 -10.85 22.53
N VAL A 148 -22.67 -10.68 23.24
CA VAL A 148 -23.42 -9.41 23.28
C VAL A 148 -22.57 -8.29 23.88
N ALA A 149 -21.83 -8.57 24.95
CA ALA A 149 -20.91 -7.61 25.56
C ALA A 149 -19.78 -7.19 24.60
N ARG A 150 -19.19 -8.14 23.86
CA ARG A 150 -18.17 -7.79 22.83
C ARG A 150 -18.76 -6.88 21.75
N LEU A 151 -19.96 -7.21 21.28
CA LEU A 151 -20.61 -6.46 20.21
C LEU A 151 -20.97 -5.05 20.68
N SER A 152 -21.53 -4.89 21.88
CA SER A 152 -21.90 -3.59 22.43
C SER A 152 -20.69 -2.70 22.70
N GLU A 153 -19.62 -3.23 23.30
CA GLU A 153 -18.42 -2.47 23.61
C GLU A 153 -17.68 -1.97 22.36
N LEU A 154 -17.48 -2.85 21.36
CA LEU A 154 -16.79 -2.48 20.13
C LEU A 154 -17.64 -1.55 19.25
N THR A 155 -18.97 -1.72 19.24
CA THR A 155 -19.88 -0.82 18.53
C THR A 155 -19.93 0.55 19.19
N LEU A 156 -19.98 0.59 20.52
CA LEU A 156 -19.96 1.84 21.29
C LEU A 156 -18.65 2.62 21.05
N GLY A 157 -17.50 1.94 21.15
CA GLY A 157 -16.20 2.55 20.85
C GLY A 157 -16.13 3.11 19.43
N ALA A 158 -16.64 2.36 18.44
CA ALA A 158 -16.69 2.80 17.05
C ALA A 158 -17.63 4.01 16.84
N THR A 159 -18.78 4.02 17.51
CA THR A 159 -19.76 5.09 17.43
C THR A 159 -19.22 6.37 18.06
N CYS A 160 -18.62 6.30 19.26
CA CYS A 160 -18.02 7.45 19.92
C CYS A 160 -16.85 8.04 19.11
N ALA A 161 -15.98 7.18 18.55
CA ALA A 161 -14.90 7.64 17.68
C ALA A 161 -15.41 8.37 16.44
N THR A 162 -16.44 7.82 15.79
CA THR A 162 -17.08 8.43 14.62
C THR A 162 -17.75 9.76 14.97
N LEU A 163 -18.50 9.80 16.06
CA LEU A 163 -19.21 10.99 16.54
C LEU A 163 -18.25 12.14 16.86
N VAL A 164 -17.22 11.86 17.67
CA VAL A 164 -16.19 12.87 17.98
C VAL A 164 -15.40 13.25 16.73
N SER A 165 -15.18 12.29 15.80
CA SER A 165 -14.52 12.60 14.53
C SER A 165 -15.30 13.56 13.66
N ALA A 166 -16.63 13.44 13.64
CA ALA A 166 -17.54 14.29 12.88
C ALA A 166 -17.81 15.65 13.54
N LEU A 167 -17.87 15.72 14.88
CA LEU A 167 -18.24 16.95 15.60
C LEU A 167 -17.04 17.84 15.96
N LEU A 168 -15.93 17.27 16.42
CA LEU A 168 -14.78 18.06 16.90
C LEU A 168 -13.75 18.24 15.77
N TRP A 169 -13.60 19.46 15.27
CA TRP A 169 -12.67 19.82 14.17
C TRP A 169 -12.68 18.78 13.03
N PRO A 170 -13.79 18.68 12.27
CA PRO A 170 -13.90 17.68 11.21
C PRO A 170 -12.86 17.93 10.12
N THR A 171 -11.98 16.94 9.91
CA THR A 171 -11.06 16.90 8.79
C THR A 171 -11.67 16.01 7.71
N ARG A 172 -12.05 16.62 6.59
CA ARG A 172 -12.67 15.91 5.47
C ARG A 172 -11.61 15.21 4.62
N VAL A 173 -11.90 13.98 4.20
CA VAL A 173 -11.13 13.22 3.21
C VAL A 173 -11.01 14.03 1.92
N SER A 174 -12.01 14.83 1.56
CA SER A 174 -11.96 15.72 0.38
C SER A 174 -10.72 16.61 0.32
N ALA A 175 -10.39 17.31 1.41
CA ALA A 175 -9.25 18.23 1.48
C ALA A 175 -7.92 17.48 1.53
N HIS A 176 -7.92 16.27 2.10
CA HIS A 176 -6.74 15.39 2.13
C HIS A 176 -6.42 14.84 0.74
N LEU A 177 -7.43 14.35 0.01
CA LEU A 177 -7.26 13.86 -1.36
C LEU A 177 -6.81 14.97 -2.32
N GLU A 178 -7.27 16.20 -2.12
CA GLU A 178 -6.82 17.36 -2.90
C GLU A 178 -5.31 17.60 -2.70
N ARG A 179 -4.83 17.70 -1.45
CA ARG A 179 -3.39 17.86 -1.17
C ARG A 179 -2.55 16.69 -1.69
N GLN A 180 -3.07 15.46 -1.61
CA GLN A 180 -2.40 14.29 -2.15
C GLN A 180 -2.35 14.32 -3.68
N ALA A 181 -3.43 14.73 -4.35
CA ALA A 181 -3.46 14.88 -5.80
C ALA A 181 -2.45 15.95 -6.27
N ASP A 182 -2.34 17.05 -5.53
CA ASP A 182 -1.31 18.08 -5.75
C ASP A 182 0.09 17.49 -5.64
N SER A 183 0.38 16.76 -4.57
CA SER A 183 1.67 16.09 -4.37
C SER A 183 1.99 15.11 -5.50
N VAL A 184 1.00 14.30 -5.93
CA VAL A 184 1.16 13.34 -7.04
C VAL A 184 1.53 14.05 -8.34
N VAL A 185 0.79 15.11 -8.69
CA VAL A 185 1.03 15.86 -9.92
C VAL A 185 2.40 16.53 -9.89
N ASN A 186 2.71 17.23 -8.79
CA ASN A 186 3.96 17.98 -8.66
C ASN A 186 5.17 17.05 -8.70
N GLN A 187 5.15 15.93 -7.96
CA GLN A 187 6.26 14.98 -8.00
C GLN A 187 6.41 14.31 -9.37
N ALA A 188 5.30 13.94 -10.02
CA ALA A 188 5.35 13.38 -11.36
C ALA A 188 5.91 14.37 -12.39
N PHE A 189 5.62 15.67 -12.25
CA PHE A 189 6.17 16.73 -13.09
C PHE A 189 7.66 16.98 -12.78
N THR A 190 8.05 16.99 -11.51
CA THR A 190 9.47 17.00 -11.12
C THR A 190 10.20 15.83 -11.75
N HIS A 191 9.66 14.61 -11.63
CA HIS A 191 10.26 13.43 -12.26
C HIS A 191 10.33 13.55 -13.80
N ALA A 192 9.30 14.10 -14.43
CA ALA A 192 9.30 14.37 -15.87
C ALA A 192 10.42 15.34 -16.28
N ALA A 193 10.63 16.41 -15.51
CA ALA A 193 11.71 17.36 -15.74
C ALA A 193 13.07 16.69 -15.62
N TYR A 194 13.31 15.90 -14.56
CA TYR A 194 14.57 15.18 -14.36
C TYR A 194 14.85 14.13 -15.44
N ARG A 195 13.82 13.39 -15.90
CA ARG A 195 13.96 12.37 -16.97
C ARG A 195 14.26 12.96 -18.33
N LEU A 196 13.71 14.14 -18.63
CA LEU A 196 13.91 14.80 -19.92
C LEU A 196 15.20 15.63 -19.97
N ARG A 197 15.68 16.10 -18.82
CA ARG A 197 17.02 16.70 -18.69
C ARG A 197 18.10 15.62 -18.77
N ASP A 198 19.23 15.97 -19.37
CA ASP A 198 20.43 15.13 -19.37
C ASP A 198 21.12 15.19 -18.00
N THR A 199 20.48 14.55 -17.02
CA THR A 199 20.98 14.51 -15.64
C THR A 199 21.86 13.26 -15.46
N ALA A 200 23.16 13.46 -15.24
CA ALA A 200 24.10 12.36 -15.00
C ALA A 200 23.86 11.61 -13.67
N ASP A 201 23.14 12.24 -12.73
CA ASP A 201 22.83 11.69 -11.42
C ASP A 201 21.66 10.67 -11.48
N HIS A 202 22.03 9.40 -11.64
CA HIS A 202 21.09 8.28 -11.65
C HIS A 202 20.42 8.05 -10.30
N ALA A 203 21.09 8.39 -9.19
CA ALA A 203 20.54 8.20 -7.85
C ALA A 203 19.43 9.21 -7.56
N ALA A 204 19.62 10.48 -7.94
CA ALA A 204 18.56 11.50 -7.85
C ALA A 204 17.34 11.14 -8.73
N LEU A 205 17.58 10.54 -9.90
CA LEU A 205 16.51 10.11 -10.80
C LEU A 205 15.68 8.95 -10.23
N GLU A 206 16.33 8.00 -9.54
CA GLU A 206 15.64 6.94 -8.81
C GLU A 206 14.86 7.49 -7.62
N ALA A 207 15.44 8.42 -6.86
CA ALA A 207 14.77 9.05 -5.72
C ALA A 207 13.46 9.76 -6.15
N THR A 208 13.52 10.60 -7.20
CA THR A 208 12.33 11.31 -7.70
C THR A 208 11.21 10.38 -8.19
N LEU A 209 11.58 9.20 -8.69
CA LEU A 209 10.64 8.18 -9.14
C LEU A 209 9.91 7.54 -7.96
N THR A 210 10.66 7.14 -6.94
CA THR A 210 10.10 6.58 -5.69
C THR A 210 9.21 7.62 -5.00
N ASP A 211 9.66 8.86 -4.93
CA ASP A 211 8.91 9.98 -4.37
C ASP A 211 7.58 10.18 -5.08
N SER A 212 7.53 10.03 -6.42
CA SER A 212 6.29 10.19 -7.22
C SER A 212 5.24 9.08 -6.98
N LEU A 213 5.66 7.91 -6.49
CA LEU A 213 4.78 6.74 -6.34
C LEU A 213 4.19 6.60 -4.95
N ALA A 214 4.87 7.13 -3.93
CA ALA A 214 4.40 7.05 -2.55
C ALA A 214 3.06 7.79 -2.37
N PRO A 215 2.91 9.08 -2.78
CA PRO A 215 1.62 9.76 -2.72
C PRO A 215 0.58 9.17 -3.65
N LEU A 216 0.98 8.59 -4.78
CA LEU A 216 0.06 7.88 -5.68
C LEU A 216 -0.58 6.67 -5.01
N THR A 217 0.23 5.90 -4.29
CA THR A 217 -0.26 4.74 -3.53
C THR A 217 -1.16 5.17 -2.38
N GLN A 218 -0.82 6.28 -1.73
CA GLN A 218 -1.60 6.80 -0.62
C GLN A 218 -2.96 7.35 -1.10
N LEU A 219 -2.97 8.08 -2.22
CA LEU A 219 -4.19 8.60 -2.86
C LEU A 219 -5.15 7.47 -3.20
N GLU A 220 -4.68 6.41 -3.86
CA GLU A 220 -5.53 5.26 -4.21
C GLU A 220 -6.10 4.57 -2.97
N GLY A 221 -5.28 4.35 -1.94
CA GLY A 221 -5.70 3.71 -0.69
C GLY A 221 -6.72 4.54 0.10
N ASP A 222 -6.52 5.85 0.18
CA ASP A 222 -7.35 6.76 0.97
C ASP A 222 -8.63 7.17 0.19
N SER A 223 -8.63 7.09 -1.15
CA SER A 223 -9.75 7.52 -2.00
C SER A 223 -11.08 6.82 -1.70
N GLN A 224 -11.04 5.53 -1.30
CA GLN A 224 -12.24 4.73 -1.05
C GLN A 224 -13.12 5.31 0.06
N ALA A 225 -12.49 5.96 1.04
CA ALA A 225 -13.18 6.60 2.16
C ALA A 225 -14.03 7.81 1.72
N ALA A 226 -13.75 8.41 0.56
CA ALA A 226 -14.53 9.52 0.03
C ALA A 226 -15.99 9.13 -0.23
N ARG A 227 -16.30 7.85 -0.46
CA ARG A 227 -17.67 7.34 -0.63
C ARG A 227 -18.57 7.64 0.59
N TYR A 228 -17.97 7.78 1.77
CA TYR A 228 -18.68 7.97 3.04
C TYR A 228 -18.88 9.45 3.42
N GLU A 229 -18.40 10.40 2.60
CA GLU A 229 -18.49 11.85 2.89
C GLU A 229 -19.54 12.60 2.04
N GLY A 230 -20.30 11.91 1.19
CA GLY A 230 -21.42 12.50 0.45
C GLY A 230 -21.53 12.05 -1.02
N PRO A 231 -22.46 12.64 -1.79
CA PRO A 231 -22.78 12.22 -3.15
C PRO A 231 -21.62 12.45 -4.15
N GLU A 232 -20.78 13.44 -3.89
CA GLU A 232 -19.61 13.75 -4.71
C GLU A 232 -18.45 12.74 -4.55
N GLY A 233 -18.49 11.88 -3.54
CA GLY A 233 -17.43 10.92 -3.23
C GLY A 233 -17.09 9.98 -4.38
N ALA A 234 -18.10 9.50 -5.10
CA ALA A 234 -17.90 8.64 -6.27
C ALA A 234 -17.18 9.38 -7.42
N GLY A 235 -17.41 10.68 -7.57
CA GLY A 235 -16.69 11.52 -8.53
C GLY A 235 -15.19 11.59 -8.21
N ARG A 236 -14.86 11.81 -6.93
CA ARG A 236 -13.46 11.88 -6.46
C ARG A 236 -12.72 10.55 -6.66
N ILE A 237 -13.35 9.42 -6.33
CA ILE A 237 -12.78 8.08 -6.55
C ILE A 237 -12.46 7.86 -8.04
N ARG A 238 -13.40 8.19 -8.93
CA ARG A 238 -13.17 8.07 -10.38
C ARG A 238 -12.03 8.96 -10.85
N ALA A 239 -11.95 10.19 -10.36
CA ALA A 239 -10.89 11.12 -10.70
C ALA A 239 -9.52 10.64 -10.18
N SER A 240 -9.44 10.06 -8.98
CA SER A 240 -8.23 9.42 -8.45
C SER A 240 -7.74 8.29 -9.36
N HIS A 241 -8.64 7.41 -9.84
CA HIS A 241 -8.26 6.36 -10.78
C HIS A 241 -7.74 6.89 -12.13
N VAL A 242 -8.33 7.98 -12.63
CA VAL A 242 -7.84 8.66 -13.84
C VAL A 242 -6.45 9.23 -13.60
N LEU A 243 -6.24 9.93 -12.48
CA LEU A 243 -4.94 10.46 -12.10
C LEU A 243 -3.89 9.35 -12.04
N THR A 244 -4.15 8.26 -11.32
CA THR A 244 -3.23 7.11 -11.22
C THR A 244 -2.87 6.50 -12.56
N ARG A 245 -3.87 6.27 -13.42
CA ARG A 245 -3.64 5.72 -14.77
C ARG A 245 -2.76 6.63 -15.60
N HIS A 246 -3.00 7.94 -15.57
CA HIS A 246 -2.24 8.90 -16.37
C HIS A 246 -0.85 9.17 -15.81
N THR A 247 -0.67 9.16 -14.48
CA THR A 247 0.66 9.22 -13.87
C THR A 247 1.51 8.03 -14.30
N LEU A 248 0.99 6.80 -14.22
CA LEU A 248 1.75 5.61 -14.64
C LEU A 248 2.09 5.61 -16.13
N ARG A 249 1.17 6.09 -16.98
CA ARG A 249 1.46 6.27 -18.40
C ARG A 249 2.52 7.31 -18.64
N LEU A 250 2.44 8.45 -17.96
CA LEU A 250 3.45 9.49 -18.03
C LEU A 250 4.83 8.91 -17.68
N LEU A 251 4.95 8.20 -16.55
CA LEU A 251 6.19 7.54 -16.13
C LEU A 251 6.72 6.54 -17.18
N ALA A 252 5.86 5.71 -17.77
CA ALA A 252 6.26 4.77 -18.83
C ALA A 252 6.72 5.51 -20.10
N THR A 253 5.99 6.56 -20.53
CA THR A 253 6.36 7.36 -21.71
C THR A 253 7.69 8.07 -21.51
N LEU A 254 7.93 8.64 -20.32
CA LEU A 254 9.18 9.30 -19.97
C LEU A 254 10.35 8.32 -19.91
N HIS A 255 10.12 7.13 -19.37
CA HIS A 255 11.12 6.07 -19.37
C HIS A 255 11.55 5.70 -20.80
N ALA A 256 10.59 5.52 -21.72
CA ALA A 256 10.89 5.24 -23.12
C ALA A 256 11.57 6.42 -23.83
N LEU A 257 11.16 7.66 -23.53
CA LEU A 257 11.76 8.86 -24.11
C LEU A 257 13.21 9.05 -23.69
N GLN A 258 13.54 8.85 -22.42
CA GLN A 258 14.93 8.96 -21.95
C GLN A 258 15.82 7.91 -22.60
N GLN A 259 15.31 6.68 -22.80
CA GLN A 259 16.06 5.65 -23.51
C GLN A 259 16.41 6.09 -24.94
N LEU A 260 15.50 6.77 -25.62
CA LEU A 260 15.70 7.26 -26.99
C LEU A 260 16.61 8.50 -27.03
N LEU A 261 16.35 9.50 -26.19
CA LEU A 261 17.03 10.81 -26.24
C LEU A 261 18.50 10.75 -25.84
N HIS A 262 18.85 9.92 -24.86
CA HIS A 262 20.17 9.98 -24.19
C HIS A 262 21.10 8.81 -24.52
N ASN A 263 20.58 7.66 -24.91
CA ASN A 263 21.40 6.44 -25.05
C ASN A 263 21.59 5.98 -26.51
N ASP A 264 20.83 6.49 -27.47
CA ASP A 264 21.03 6.23 -28.91
C ASP A 264 21.75 7.43 -29.54
N GLY A 265 23.08 7.42 -29.41
CA GLY A 265 23.95 8.59 -29.50
C GLY A 265 24.18 9.23 -30.87
N GLU A 266 23.61 8.79 -31.99
CA GLU A 266 24.02 9.31 -33.31
C GLU A 266 22.91 9.64 -34.33
N GLY A 267 21.63 9.68 -33.94
CA GLY A 267 20.54 9.81 -34.93
C GLY A 267 19.38 10.77 -34.65
N ILE A 268 19.36 11.48 -33.51
CA ILE A 268 18.25 12.39 -33.17
C ILE A 268 18.71 13.83 -33.35
N LYS A 269 17.98 14.60 -34.19
CA LYS A 269 18.19 16.05 -34.37
C LYS A 269 18.19 16.82 -33.06
N ASP A 270 19.11 17.79 -32.97
CA ASP A 270 19.25 18.69 -31.82
C ASP A 270 17.96 19.49 -31.53
N ASP A 271 17.17 19.81 -32.56
CA ASP A 271 15.87 20.46 -32.39
C ASP A 271 14.90 19.65 -31.51
N ILE A 272 14.89 18.31 -31.64
CA ILE A 272 14.05 17.44 -30.82
C ILE A 272 14.58 17.39 -29.39
N ARG A 273 15.90 17.40 -29.21
CA ARG A 273 16.53 17.49 -27.89
C ARG A 273 16.21 18.83 -27.22
N GLN A 274 16.24 19.93 -27.97
CA GLN A 274 15.87 21.26 -27.48
C GLN A 274 14.39 21.32 -27.10
N LEU A 275 13.51 20.72 -27.89
CA LEU A 275 12.08 20.60 -27.55
C LEU A 275 11.90 19.80 -26.25
N ALA A 276 12.63 18.68 -26.09
CA ALA A 276 12.59 17.88 -24.86
C ALA A 276 13.06 18.68 -23.63
N GLN A 277 14.11 19.49 -23.77
CA GLN A 277 14.58 20.40 -22.70
C GLN A 277 13.54 21.47 -22.35
N GLN A 278 12.91 22.10 -23.35
CA GLN A 278 11.82 23.07 -23.11
C GLN A 278 10.62 22.43 -22.39
N LEU A 279 10.29 21.18 -22.72
CA LEU A 279 9.28 20.42 -22.00
C LEU A 279 9.70 20.15 -20.56
N ALA A 280 10.97 19.82 -20.33
CA ALA A 280 11.51 19.62 -18.98
C ALA A 280 11.38 20.88 -18.13
N ASP A 281 11.71 22.05 -18.69
CA ASP A 281 11.56 23.34 -18.01
C ASP A 281 10.09 23.66 -17.74
N GLY A 282 9.21 23.40 -18.70
CA GLY A 282 7.77 23.54 -18.52
C GLY A 282 7.22 22.65 -17.41
N PHE A 283 7.69 21.41 -17.29
CA PHE A 283 7.33 20.52 -16.19
C PHE A 283 7.87 20.98 -14.84
N ALA A 284 9.12 21.47 -14.80
CA ALA A 284 9.72 22.00 -13.57
C ALA A 284 8.92 23.20 -13.04
N SER A 285 8.61 24.17 -13.90
CA SER A 285 7.77 25.31 -13.52
C SER A 285 6.35 24.88 -13.12
N ALA A 286 5.77 23.92 -13.85
CA ALA A 286 4.43 23.41 -13.53
C ALA A 286 4.35 22.72 -12.16
N ALA A 287 5.45 22.13 -11.67
CA ALA A 287 5.52 21.50 -10.36
C ALA A 287 5.54 22.51 -9.20
N GLU A 288 5.98 23.75 -9.46
CA GLU A 288 6.07 24.82 -8.46
C GLU A 288 4.76 25.62 -8.32
N TYR A 289 3.92 25.64 -9.35
CA TYR A 289 2.68 26.40 -9.32
C TYR A 289 1.66 25.85 -8.31
N SER A 290 1.08 26.77 -7.54
CA SER A 290 -0.11 26.50 -6.73
C SER A 290 -1.36 26.59 -7.61
N GLY A 291 -2.12 25.49 -7.72
CA GLY A 291 -3.32 25.40 -8.55
C GLY A 291 -3.10 24.81 -9.94
N THR A 292 -4.20 24.55 -10.65
CA THR A 292 -4.22 23.84 -11.95
C THR A 292 -4.13 24.78 -13.15
N GLU A 293 -4.79 25.94 -13.11
CA GLU A 293 -4.81 26.89 -14.22
C GLU A 293 -3.43 27.47 -14.58
N PRO A 294 -2.60 27.94 -13.62
CA PRO A 294 -1.29 28.50 -13.95
C PRO A 294 -0.33 27.49 -14.59
N ALA A 295 -0.46 26.20 -14.26
CA ALA A 295 0.32 25.13 -14.86
C ALA A 295 -0.21 24.70 -16.24
N ARG A 296 -1.51 24.90 -16.50
CA ARG A 296 -2.17 24.40 -17.71
C ARG A 296 -1.78 25.21 -18.95
N GLU A 297 -1.73 26.53 -18.85
CA GLU A 297 -1.41 27.42 -19.97
C GLU A 297 -0.03 27.18 -20.60
N PRO A 298 1.09 27.14 -19.84
CA PRO A 298 2.41 26.89 -20.42
C PRO A 298 2.51 25.48 -21.04
N LEU A 299 1.91 24.46 -20.42
CA LEU A 299 1.89 23.10 -20.97
C LEU A 299 1.05 23.01 -22.26
N HIS A 300 -0.04 23.78 -22.39
CA HIS A 300 -0.78 23.88 -23.65
C HIS A 300 0.03 24.57 -24.74
N ALA A 301 0.77 25.63 -24.43
CA ALA A 301 1.65 26.30 -25.39
C ALA A 301 2.73 25.33 -25.92
N LEU A 302 3.38 24.57 -25.02
CA LEU A 302 4.34 23.53 -25.40
C LEU A 302 3.68 22.41 -26.23
N ARG A 303 2.44 22.04 -25.93
CA ARG A 303 1.68 21.06 -26.72
C ARG A 303 1.40 21.54 -28.13
N ARG A 304 1.02 22.81 -28.33
CA ARG A 304 0.84 23.40 -29.67
C ARG A 304 2.15 23.35 -30.45
N ARG A 305 3.24 23.84 -29.86
CA ARG A 305 4.57 23.81 -30.48
C ARG A 305 5.02 22.40 -30.86
N ALA A 306 4.78 21.40 -30.02
CA ALA A 306 5.09 20.00 -30.35
C ALA A 306 4.20 19.44 -31.47
N LEU A 307 2.94 19.87 -31.58
CA LEU A 307 2.04 19.47 -32.66
C LEU A 307 2.41 20.13 -34.00
N ASP A 308 2.86 21.38 -33.97
CA ASP A 308 3.23 22.17 -35.15
C ASP A 308 4.62 21.81 -35.72
N TYR A 309 5.38 20.96 -35.02
CA TYR A 309 6.72 20.55 -35.46
C TYR A 309 6.68 19.76 -36.79
N PRO A 310 7.49 20.15 -37.80
CA PRO A 310 7.46 19.54 -39.13
C PRO A 310 7.98 18.09 -39.14
N GLU A 311 7.19 17.16 -39.69
CA GLU A 311 7.49 15.72 -39.66
C GLU A 311 8.13 15.16 -40.94
N ALA A 312 8.09 15.92 -42.05
CA ALA A 312 8.38 15.42 -43.39
C ALA A 312 9.83 14.88 -43.58
N ALA A 313 10.78 15.34 -42.78
CA ALA A 313 12.20 14.98 -42.86
C ALA A 313 12.71 14.25 -41.60
N LEU A 314 11.82 13.62 -40.83
CA LEU A 314 12.18 12.89 -39.60
C LEU A 314 12.35 11.40 -39.87
N THR A 315 13.36 10.79 -39.26
CA THR A 315 13.53 9.33 -39.24
C THR A 315 12.38 8.65 -38.47
N PRO A 316 12.11 7.35 -38.69
CA PRO A 316 11.11 6.61 -37.92
C PRO A 316 11.28 6.72 -36.39
N LEU A 317 12.53 6.72 -35.91
CA LEU A 317 12.87 6.86 -34.50
C LEU A 317 12.56 8.28 -33.98
N GLU A 318 12.94 9.32 -34.74
CA GLU A 318 12.64 10.72 -34.41
C GLU A 318 11.13 11.01 -34.37
N GLN A 319 10.37 10.46 -35.32
CA GLN A 319 8.91 10.56 -35.30
C GLN A 319 8.32 9.91 -34.04
N ARG A 320 8.92 8.81 -33.56
CA ARG A 320 8.51 8.15 -32.31
C ARG A 320 8.87 8.97 -31.08
N CYS A 321 10.04 9.61 -31.05
CA CYS A 321 10.42 10.57 -30.00
C CYS A 321 9.41 11.73 -29.91
N LEU A 322 9.12 12.37 -31.04
CA LEU A 322 8.17 13.49 -31.10
C LEU A 322 6.77 13.06 -30.64
N LEU A 323 6.31 11.87 -31.05
CA LEU A 323 5.06 11.29 -30.56
C LEU A 323 5.08 11.06 -29.04
N GLY A 324 6.18 10.55 -28.48
CA GLY A 324 6.33 10.36 -27.05
C GLY A 324 6.24 11.68 -26.27
N LEU A 325 6.87 12.76 -26.76
CA LEU A 325 6.79 14.09 -26.16
C LEU A 325 5.35 14.62 -26.14
N ARG A 326 4.61 14.43 -27.25
CA ARG A 326 3.19 14.79 -27.35
C ARG A 326 2.31 13.96 -26.40
N GLU A 327 2.58 12.66 -26.28
CA GLU A 327 1.87 11.78 -25.35
C GLU A 327 2.11 12.18 -23.89
N ALA A 328 3.35 12.52 -23.52
CA ALA A 328 3.69 12.99 -22.18
C ALA A 328 2.92 14.27 -21.81
N LEU A 329 2.89 15.27 -22.69
CA LEU A 329 2.08 16.49 -22.50
C LEU A 329 0.58 16.20 -22.43
N GLY A 330 0.08 15.27 -23.27
CA GLY A 330 -1.31 14.84 -23.23
C GLY A 330 -1.69 14.21 -21.89
N HIS A 331 -0.83 13.36 -21.32
CA HIS A 331 -1.03 12.77 -20.01
C HIS A 331 -0.98 13.83 -18.90
N ALA A 332 -0.02 14.74 -18.94
CA ALA A 332 0.11 15.81 -17.96
C ALA A 332 -1.13 16.73 -17.88
N LEU A 333 -1.70 17.10 -19.02
CA LEU A 333 -2.92 17.92 -19.07
C LEU A 333 -4.14 17.18 -18.48
N ILE A 334 -4.27 15.87 -18.77
CA ILE A 334 -5.33 15.04 -18.17
C ILE A 334 -5.12 14.87 -16.66
N MET A 335 -3.88 14.81 -16.19
CA MET A 335 -3.57 14.78 -14.75
C MET A 335 -4.01 16.07 -14.07
N LEU A 336 -3.80 17.24 -14.70
CA LEU A 336 -4.34 18.52 -14.19
C LEU A 336 -5.87 18.55 -14.17
N ASP A 337 -6.53 17.98 -15.18
CA ASP A 337 -7.99 17.82 -15.19
C ASP A 337 -8.48 16.88 -14.07
N ALA A 338 -7.77 15.77 -13.83
CA ALA A 338 -8.09 14.84 -12.77
C ALA A 338 -7.88 15.46 -11.38
N ARG A 339 -6.80 16.24 -11.19
CA ARG A 339 -6.56 17.04 -9.98
C ARG A 339 -7.71 18.01 -9.71
N ASP A 340 -8.14 18.77 -10.72
CA ASP A 340 -9.27 19.70 -10.59
C ASP A 340 -10.59 18.95 -10.30
N ALA A 341 -10.82 17.80 -10.94
CA ALA A 341 -12.00 16.96 -10.66
C ALA A 341 -11.95 16.30 -9.27
N ILE A 342 -10.77 16.08 -8.68
CA ILE A 342 -10.64 15.63 -7.30
C ILE A 342 -11.04 16.76 -6.36
N ALA A 343 -10.59 17.99 -6.59
CA ALA A 343 -10.95 19.16 -5.77
C ALA A 343 -12.43 19.54 -5.92
N HIS A 344 -12.91 19.60 -7.17
CA HIS A 344 -14.23 20.07 -7.59
C HIS A 344 -14.93 19.05 -8.53
N PRO A 345 -15.39 17.90 -8.02
CA PRO A 345 -15.96 16.82 -8.83
C PRO A 345 -17.23 17.20 -9.60
N SER A 346 -17.96 18.24 -9.18
CA SER A 346 -19.12 18.78 -9.87
C SER A 346 -18.78 19.50 -11.18
N ARG A 347 -17.53 19.96 -11.37
CA ARG A 347 -17.12 20.67 -12.58
C ARG A 347 -16.84 19.73 -13.76
N LYS A 348 -16.34 18.52 -13.50
CA LYS A 348 -15.93 17.56 -14.54
C LYS A 348 -16.26 16.12 -14.15
N SER A 349 -17.19 15.51 -14.87
CA SER A 349 -17.49 14.08 -14.71
C SER A 349 -16.50 13.23 -15.52
N LEU A 350 -15.44 12.76 -14.85
CA LEU A 350 -14.50 11.82 -15.43
C LEU A 350 -15.00 10.37 -15.35
N ARG A 351 -14.85 9.61 -16.43
CA ARG A 351 -15.12 8.17 -16.48
C ARG A 351 -13.87 7.41 -16.04
N GLY A 352 -13.70 7.22 -14.73
CA GLY A 352 -12.67 6.35 -14.17
C GLY A 352 -13.18 4.91 -13.99
N VAL A 353 -12.38 3.93 -14.42
CA VAL A 353 -12.61 2.50 -14.12
C VAL A 353 -11.72 2.11 -12.95
N ALA A 354 -12.26 1.34 -12.01
CA ALA A 354 -11.51 0.87 -10.85
C ALA A 354 -10.28 0.04 -11.27
N LEU A 355 -9.16 0.25 -10.59
CA LEU A 355 -7.94 -0.53 -10.84
C LEU A 355 -8.14 -1.98 -10.38
N ALA A 356 -7.80 -2.93 -11.24
CA ALA A 356 -7.81 -4.36 -10.91
C ALA A 356 -6.58 -4.72 -10.06
N TRP A 357 -6.74 -4.69 -8.75
CA TRP A 357 -5.68 -5.02 -7.78
C TRP A 357 -5.24 -6.50 -7.84
N HIS A 358 -3.95 -6.77 -7.70
CA HIS A 358 -3.39 -8.12 -7.66
C HIS A 358 -3.53 -8.70 -6.24
N ARG A 359 -4.17 -9.86 -6.15
CA ARG A 359 -4.34 -10.60 -4.90
C ARG A 359 -3.25 -11.67 -4.79
N ASP A 360 -2.24 -11.47 -3.95
CA ASP A 360 -1.17 -12.46 -3.76
C ASP A 360 -1.58 -13.51 -2.71
N HIS A 361 -2.20 -14.59 -3.21
CA HIS A 361 -2.65 -15.71 -2.41
C HIS A 361 -1.53 -16.43 -1.65
N LEU A 362 -0.28 -16.37 -2.13
CA LEU A 362 0.85 -16.99 -1.45
C LEU A 362 1.19 -16.20 -0.18
N VAL A 363 1.33 -14.88 -0.30
CA VAL A 363 1.58 -14.00 0.85
C VAL A 363 0.45 -14.11 1.86
N ALA A 364 -0.80 -14.14 1.38
CA ALA A 364 -1.97 -14.36 2.24
C ALA A 364 -1.91 -15.71 2.96
N GLY A 365 -1.53 -16.79 2.27
CA GLY A 365 -1.39 -18.13 2.86
C GLY A 365 -0.29 -18.20 3.91
N VAL A 366 0.88 -17.61 3.65
CA VAL A 366 1.98 -17.55 4.62
C VAL A 366 1.58 -16.75 5.86
N ASN A 367 0.91 -15.60 5.67
CA ASN A 367 0.41 -14.78 6.78
C ASN A 367 -0.61 -15.55 7.62
N ALA A 368 -1.53 -16.27 6.98
CA ALA A 368 -2.51 -17.11 7.67
C ALA A 368 -1.85 -18.24 8.46
N LEU A 369 -0.94 -19.00 7.84
CA LEU A 369 -0.21 -20.09 8.51
C LEU A 369 0.58 -19.58 9.72
N ARG A 370 1.25 -18.42 9.60
CA ARG A 370 1.97 -17.82 10.72
C ARG A 370 1.04 -17.42 11.86
N ALA A 371 -0.08 -16.77 11.57
CA ALA A 371 -1.06 -16.39 12.60
C ALA A 371 -1.65 -17.62 13.30
N GLY A 372 -2.00 -18.66 12.54
CA GLY A 372 -2.45 -19.94 13.07
C GLY A 372 -1.40 -20.61 13.96
N ALA A 373 -0.13 -20.66 13.53
CA ALA A 373 0.96 -21.25 14.30
C ALA A 373 1.23 -20.51 15.62
N ILE A 374 1.23 -19.16 15.60
CA ILE A 374 1.36 -18.34 16.81
C ILE A 374 0.22 -18.64 17.79
N PHE A 375 -1.02 -18.62 17.30
CA PHE A 375 -2.18 -18.90 18.13
C PHE A 375 -2.15 -20.32 18.71
N ALA A 376 -1.91 -21.34 17.89
CA ALA A 376 -1.86 -22.74 18.32
C ALA A 376 -0.76 -22.99 19.37
N THR A 377 0.41 -22.35 19.21
CA THR A 377 1.50 -22.46 20.19
C THR A 377 1.10 -21.84 21.54
N LEU A 378 0.53 -20.63 21.52
CA LEU A 378 0.07 -19.95 22.75
C LEU A 378 -1.12 -20.68 23.39
N ALA A 379 -2.03 -21.22 22.59
CA ALA A 379 -3.16 -22.02 23.05
C ALA A 379 -2.70 -23.32 23.73
N THR A 380 -1.72 -24.01 23.14
CA THR A 380 -1.14 -25.24 23.71
C THR A 380 -0.42 -24.94 25.02
N PHE A 381 0.35 -23.84 25.06
CA PHE A 381 1.02 -23.36 26.27
C PHE A 381 0.01 -23.03 27.37
N TRP A 382 -1.08 -22.33 27.04
CA TRP A 382 -2.14 -21.99 27.98
C TRP A 382 -2.84 -23.24 28.54
N LEU A 383 -3.20 -24.20 27.69
CA LEU A 383 -3.79 -25.48 28.12
C LEU A 383 -2.87 -26.28 29.04
N ALA A 384 -1.57 -26.33 28.74
CA ALA A 384 -0.60 -27.08 29.54
C ALA A 384 -0.31 -26.45 30.90
N THR A 385 -0.35 -25.12 30.99
CA THR A 385 0.01 -24.39 32.21
C THR A 385 -1.18 -24.04 33.09
N GLY A 386 -2.41 -24.04 32.55
CA GLY A 386 -3.60 -23.54 33.25
C GLY A 386 -3.49 -22.05 33.61
N TRP A 387 -2.68 -21.30 32.87
CA TRP A 387 -2.30 -19.94 33.27
C TRP A 387 -3.49 -18.96 33.19
N THR A 388 -3.87 -18.37 34.33
CA THR A 388 -5.05 -17.50 34.47
C THR A 388 -5.11 -16.36 33.44
N ASN A 389 -3.97 -15.69 33.18
CA ASN A 389 -3.89 -14.56 32.25
C ASN A 389 -3.36 -14.95 30.85
N GLY A 390 -3.22 -16.25 30.54
CA GLY A 390 -2.73 -16.68 29.23
C GLY A 390 -3.65 -16.27 28.07
N GLN A 391 -4.93 -16.01 28.34
CA GLN A 391 -5.88 -15.46 27.37
C GLN A 391 -5.42 -14.10 26.81
N VAL A 392 -4.80 -13.25 27.63
CA VAL A 392 -4.25 -11.95 27.22
C VAL A 392 -3.06 -12.15 26.27
N ALA A 393 -2.19 -13.12 26.56
CA ALA A 393 -1.06 -13.45 25.69
C ALA A 393 -1.54 -13.96 24.33
N MET A 394 -2.52 -14.87 24.31
CA MET A 394 -3.13 -15.39 23.07
C MET A 394 -3.79 -14.29 22.24
N LEU A 395 -4.45 -13.34 22.91
CA LEU A 395 -5.13 -12.22 22.28
C LEU A 395 -4.15 -11.32 21.55
N LEU A 396 -3.08 -10.90 22.24
CA LEU A 396 -2.06 -10.03 21.67
C LEU A 396 -1.29 -10.76 20.56
N GLY A 397 -1.04 -12.05 20.75
CA GLY A 397 -0.50 -12.94 19.73
C GLY A 397 -1.32 -12.91 18.44
N THR A 398 -2.62 -13.10 18.55
CA THR A 398 -3.56 -13.13 17.42
C THR A 398 -3.71 -11.76 16.77
N LEU A 399 -4.01 -10.73 17.57
CA LEU A 399 -4.27 -9.38 17.11
C LEU A 399 -3.06 -8.80 16.38
N PHE A 400 -1.87 -8.84 16.99
CA PHE A 400 -0.69 -8.21 16.41
C PHE A 400 -0.06 -9.03 15.28
N SER A 401 -0.17 -10.36 15.30
CA SER A 401 0.24 -11.18 14.15
C SER A 401 -0.53 -10.80 12.90
N ALA A 402 -1.86 -10.69 13.00
CA ALA A 402 -2.71 -10.32 11.87
C ALA A 402 -2.53 -8.85 11.47
N PHE A 403 -2.45 -7.94 12.44
CA PHE A 403 -2.34 -6.49 12.18
C PHE A 403 -0.99 -6.08 11.56
N PHE A 404 0.11 -6.73 11.97
CA PHE A 404 1.44 -6.44 11.43
C PHE A 404 1.80 -7.27 10.21
N ALA A 405 1.06 -8.35 9.89
CA ALA A 405 1.30 -9.18 8.70
C ALA A 405 1.27 -8.39 7.38
N SER A 406 0.54 -7.27 7.35
CA SER A 406 0.38 -6.40 6.19
C SER A 406 1.44 -5.30 6.10
N ARG A 407 2.37 -5.21 7.05
CA ARG A 407 3.44 -4.19 7.10
C ARG A 407 4.70 -4.69 6.39
N ASP A 408 5.44 -3.77 5.78
CA ASP A 408 6.59 -4.10 4.93
C ASP A 408 7.74 -4.75 5.73
N ASN A 409 8.04 -4.22 6.92
CA ASN A 409 8.96 -4.84 7.88
C ASN A 409 8.25 -5.13 9.20
N PRO A 410 7.55 -6.28 9.31
CA PRO A 410 6.75 -6.59 10.47
C PRO A 410 7.60 -6.78 11.72
N VAL A 411 8.83 -7.29 11.60
CA VAL A 411 9.73 -7.49 12.74
C VAL A 411 10.12 -6.15 13.35
N THR A 412 10.53 -5.18 12.52
CA THR A 412 10.89 -3.83 13.02
C THR A 412 9.70 -3.15 13.68
N VAL A 413 8.51 -3.22 13.04
CA VAL A 413 7.29 -2.65 13.63
C VAL A 413 6.91 -3.35 14.93
N CYS A 414 7.03 -4.68 15.02
CA CYS A 414 6.79 -5.41 16.27
C CYS A 414 7.79 -5.01 17.36
N MET A 415 9.06 -4.79 17.02
CA MET A 415 10.08 -4.39 18.00
C MET A 415 9.88 -2.97 18.50
N THR A 416 9.50 -2.01 17.64
CA THR A 416 9.16 -0.65 18.10
C THR A 416 7.90 -0.66 18.97
N PHE A 417 6.91 -1.46 18.58
CA PHE A 417 5.70 -1.66 19.37
C PHE A 417 6.01 -2.31 20.73
N ALA A 418 6.87 -3.33 20.78
CA ALA A 418 7.28 -3.98 22.02
C ALA A 418 8.01 -3.02 22.97
N LYS A 419 8.88 -2.15 22.44
CA LYS A 419 9.55 -1.10 23.22
C LYS A 419 8.55 -0.09 23.81
N GLY A 420 7.54 0.32 23.04
CA GLY A 420 6.49 1.21 23.55
C GLY A 420 5.63 0.55 24.63
N MET A 421 5.32 -0.74 24.48
CA MET A 421 4.60 -1.53 25.48
C MET A 421 5.41 -1.72 26.77
N LEU A 422 6.73 -1.95 26.66
CA LEU A 422 7.64 -1.99 27.81
C LEU A 422 7.65 -0.67 28.58
N ALA A 423 7.68 0.46 27.87
CA ALA A 423 7.58 1.79 28.47
C ALA A 423 6.21 2.04 29.14
N ALA A 424 5.15 1.35 28.69
CA ALA A 424 3.83 1.44 29.31
C ALA A 424 3.76 0.75 30.68
N ILE A 425 4.64 -0.20 31.01
CA ILE A 425 4.62 -0.91 32.29
C ILE A 425 4.81 0.05 33.49
N PRO A 426 5.91 0.85 33.58
CA PRO A 426 6.07 1.78 34.69
C PRO A 426 4.99 2.88 34.69
N SER A 427 4.54 3.32 33.50
CA SER A 427 3.45 4.29 33.37
C SER A 427 2.13 3.75 33.91
N ALA A 428 1.72 2.54 33.51
CA ALA A 428 0.49 1.90 33.96
C ALA A 428 0.55 1.58 35.46
N PHE A 429 1.72 1.24 35.99
CA PHE A 429 1.89 1.09 37.44
C PHE A 429 1.64 2.41 38.18
N LEU A 430 2.24 3.51 37.71
CA LEU A 430 2.06 4.82 38.34
C LEU A 430 0.62 5.35 38.17
N PHE A 431 0.14 5.46 36.94
CA PHE A 431 -1.15 6.09 36.63
C PHE A 431 -2.33 5.15 36.82
N GLY A 432 -2.18 3.86 36.52
CA GLY A 432 -3.25 2.87 36.58
C GLY A 432 -3.38 2.17 37.94
N HIS A 433 -2.31 2.07 38.73
CA HIS A 433 -2.34 1.47 40.07
C HIS A 433 -2.17 2.49 41.19
N VAL A 434 -1.05 3.21 41.27
CA VAL A 434 -0.72 4.06 42.43
C VAL A 434 -1.63 5.28 42.55
N LEU A 435 -1.81 6.03 41.46
CA LEU A 435 -2.62 7.25 41.46
C LEU A 435 -4.12 6.93 41.44
N LEU A 436 -4.52 5.94 40.64
CA LEU A 436 -5.92 5.61 40.45
C LEU A 436 -6.54 4.89 41.66
N ALA A 437 -5.75 4.20 42.48
CA ALA A 437 -6.22 3.63 43.75
C ALA A 437 -6.69 4.70 44.75
N GLN A 438 -6.24 5.95 44.59
CA GLN A 438 -6.63 7.10 45.41
C GLN A 438 -7.74 7.94 44.78
N ALA A 439 -8.13 7.61 43.55
CA ALA A 439 -9.11 8.36 42.78
C ALA A 439 -10.54 7.94 43.14
N SER A 440 -11.44 8.92 43.23
CA SER A 440 -12.88 8.66 43.41
C SER A 440 -13.67 9.24 42.24
N GLY A 441 -14.60 8.43 41.73
CA GLY A 441 -15.48 8.80 40.63
C GLY A 441 -14.78 8.91 39.26
N PHE A 442 -15.61 9.09 38.24
CA PHE A 442 -15.15 9.19 36.86
C PHE A 442 -14.26 10.42 36.58
N PRO A 443 -14.52 11.64 37.11
CA PRO A 443 -13.69 12.80 36.79
C PRO A 443 -12.22 12.65 37.20
N MET A 444 -11.94 12.08 38.38
CA MET A 444 -10.54 11.83 38.78
C MET A 444 -9.91 10.73 37.92
N LEU A 445 -10.65 9.65 37.63
CA LEU A 445 -10.19 8.61 36.69
C LEU A 445 -9.83 9.21 35.34
N ALA A 446 -10.69 10.06 34.79
CA ALA A 446 -10.47 10.73 33.53
C ALA A 446 -9.22 11.63 33.60
N MET A 447 -9.07 12.49 34.60
CA MET A 447 -7.90 13.38 34.72
C MET A 447 -6.57 12.61 34.83
N ILE A 448 -6.52 11.57 35.67
CA ILE A 448 -5.29 10.78 35.88
C ILE A 448 -4.97 9.99 34.62
N PHE A 449 -5.97 9.29 34.06
CA PHE A 449 -5.77 8.40 32.92
C PHE A 449 -5.63 9.14 31.59
N LEU A 450 -6.17 10.36 31.46
CA LEU A 450 -5.97 11.25 30.30
C LEU A 450 -4.48 11.50 30.04
N THR A 451 -3.67 11.66 31.08
CA THR A 451 -2.26 12.05 30.96
C THR A 451 -1.45 11.07 30.10
N PRO A 452 -1.34 9.76 30.43
CA PRO A 452 -0.60 8.82 29.58
C PRO A 452 -1.24 8.63 28.20
N LEU A 453 -2.58 8.69 28.10
CA LEU A 453 -3.27 8.53 26.81
C LEU A 453 -2.97 9.69 25.86
N PHE A 454 -3.05 10.93 26.35
CA PHE A 454 -2.76 12.14 25.59
C PHE A 454 -1.30 12.19 25.15
N LEU A 455 -0.35 11.88 26.05
CA LEU A 455 1.08 11.86 25.71
C LEU A 455 1.41 10.80 24.66
N GLY A 456 0.80 9.63 24.73
CA GLY A 456 0.95 8.60 23.70
C GLY A 456 0.32 9.02 22.37
N LEU A 457 -0.86 9.64 22.37
CA LEU A 457 -1.51 10.10 21.15
C LEU A 457 -0.78 11.29 20.52
N LEU A 458 -0.26 12.22 21.31
CA LEU A 458 0.54 13.36 20.83
C LEU A 458 1.80 12.88 20.12
N GLY A 459 2.54 11.95 20.72
CA GLY A 459 3.70 11.34 20.07
C GLY A 459 3.34 10.56 18.81
N SER A 460 2.16 9.95 18.77
CA SER A 460 1.70 9.17 17.60
C SER A 460 1.39 10.02 16.36
N ALA A 461 1.23 11.35 16.52
CA ALA A 461 1.09 12.27 15.40
C ALA A 461 2.36 12.35 14.53
N ASN A 462 3.53 12.02 15.08
CA ASN A 462 4.77 11.95 14.32
C ASN A 462 4.94 10.56 13.67
N PRO A 463 5.04 10.44 12.33
CA PRO A 463 5.16 9.16 11.64
C PRO A 463 6.34 8.28 12.10
N ARG A 464 7.42 8.89 12.61
CA ARG A 464 8.59 8.16 13.12
C ARG A 464 8.36 7.54 14.49
N LEU A 465 7.49 8.13 15.29
CA LEU A 465 7.22 7.71 16.67
C LEU A 465 5.93 6.90 16.82
N ILE A 466 5.07 6.87 15.79
CA ILE A 466 3.75 6.24 15.81
C ILE A 466 3.74 4.83 16.41
N GLY A 467 4.71 3.98 16.06
CA GLY A 467 4.78 2.60 16.57
C GLY A 467 5.03 2.53 18.08
N TYR A 468 5.88 3.40 18.62
CA TYR A 468 6.19 3.46 20.04
C TYR A 468 5.02 4.04 20.84
N CYS A 469 4.54 5.21 20.43
CA CYS A 469 3.58 5.96 21.21
C CYS A 469 2.17 5.34 21.15
N LEU A 470 1.79 4.72 20.03
CA LEU A 470 0.55 3.95 19.95
C LEU A 470 0.60 2.71 20.87
N ALA A 471 1.72 1.99 20.89
CA ALA A 471 1.90 0.86 21.80
C ALA A 471 1.88 1.30 23.27
N PHE A 472 2.45 2.47 23.56
CA PHE A 472 2.39 3.07 24.88
C PHE A 472 0.94 3.37 25.31
N THR A 473 0.13 3.99 24.44
CA THR A 473 -1.30 4.23 24.70
C THR A 473 -2.05 2.93 24.92
N ILE A 474 -1.91 1.95 24.03
CA ILE A 474 -2.60 0.65 24.12
C ILE A 474 -2.15 -0.13 25.37
N GLY A 475 -0.86 -0.08 25.70
CA GLY A 475 -0.30 -0.73 26.88
C GLY A 475 -0.85 -0.17 28.18
N ASN A 476 -0.97 1.16 28.29
CA ASN A 476 -1.60 1.78 29.45
C ASN A 476 -3.06 1.31 29.61
N ILE A 477 -3.81 1.12 28.52
CA ILE A 477 -5.18 0.60 28.57
C ILE A 477 -5.21 -0.87 29.00
N LEU A 478 -4.38 -1.72 28.39
CA LEU A 478 -4.38 -3.17 28.64
C LEU A 478 -3.86 -3.56 30.01
N LEU A 479 -2.91 -2.79 30.56
CA LEU A 479 -2.35 -3.07 31.89
C LEU A 479 -3.24 -2.52 33.01
N THR A 480 -3.94 -1.42 32.75
CA THR A 480 -4.85 -0.79 33.74
C THR A 480 -6.22 -1.46 33.75
N MET A 481 -6.73 -1.91 32.59
CA MET A 481 -8.07 -2.49 32.41
C MET A 481 -9.18 -1.70 33.13
N PRO A 482 -9.40 -0.41 32.79
CA PRO A 482 -10.40 0.40 33.47
C PRO A 482 -11.80 -0.23 33.39
N GLY A 483 -12.51 -0.25 34.52
CA GLY A 483 -13.82 -0.90 34.70
C GLY A 483 -14.50 -0.52 36.02
N ASN A 484 -15.77 -0.88 36.21
CA ASN A 484 -16.49 -0.61 37.47
C ASN A 484 -15.95 -1.47 38.64
N GLY A 485 -15.40 -2.65 38.34
CA GLY A 485 -14.80 -3.58 39.31
C GLY A 485 -13.28 -3.62 39.29
N MET A 486 -12.60 -2.47 39.19
CA MET A 486 -11.14 -2.43 39.12
C MET A 486 -10.45 -3.02 40.35
N ASP A 487 -9.46 -3.88 40.11
CA ASP A 487 -8.60 -4.47 41.14
C ASP A 487 -7.21 -3.81 41.13
N PHE A 488 -6.82 -3.24 42.26
CA PHE A 488 -5.48 -2.64 42.42
C PHE A 488 -4.45 -3.65 42.94
N SER A 489 -4.65 -4.94 42.67
CA SER A 489 -3.75 -6.00 43.10
C SER A 489 -2.46 -6.00 42.27
N PHE A 490 -1.32 -6.05 42.97
CA PHE A 490 0.00 -6.08 42.34
C PHE A 490 0.23 -7.39 41.58
N ASP A 491 -0.25 -8.52 42.14
CA ASP A 491 -0.11 -9.83 41.53
C ASP A 491 -0.80 -9.90 40.16
N SER A 492 -2.04 -9.41 40.07
CA SER A 492 -2.77 -9.36 38.80
C SER A 492 -2.10 -8.41 37.81
N PHE A 493 -1.56 -7.28 38.27
CA PHE A 493 -0.78 -6.36 37.43
C PHE A 493 0.47 -7.00 36.82
N ILE A 494 1.34 -7.61 37.64
CA ILE A 494 2.54 -8.31 37.14
C ILE A 494 2.14 -9.42 36.18
N ASN A 495 1.11 -10.19 36.53
CA ASN A 495 0.66 -11.30 35.70
C ASN A 495 0.16 -10.83 34.33
N ARG A 496 -0.58 -9.71 34.28
CA ARG A 496 -0.97 -9.03 33.03
C ARG A 496 0.26 -8.54 32.25
N ALA A 497 1.24 -7.93 32.92
CA ALA A 497 2.48 -7.48 32.28
C ALA A 497 3.27 -8.64 31.66
N LEU A 498 3.40 -9.77 32.36
CA LEU A 498 4.04 -10.99 31.84
C LEU A 498 3.29 -11.54 30.61
N ALA A 499 1.95 -11.59 30.65
CA ALA A 499 1.14 -12.02 29.52
C ALA A 499 1.35 -11.16 28.27
N VAL A 500 1.47 -9.84 28.45
CA VAL A 500 1.80 -8.91 27.37
C VAL A 500 3.17 -9.20 26.76
N LEU A 501 4.19 -9.41 27.59
CA LEU A 501 5.56 -9.71 27.14
C LEU A 501 5.63 -11.04 26.39
N VAL A 502 4.99 -12.10 26.92
CA VAL A 502 4.95 -13.42 26.27
C VAL A 502 4.24 -13.33 24.92
N GLY A 503 3.08 -12.67 24.86
CA GLY A 503 2.34 -12.49 23.62
C GLY A 503 3.16 -11.77 22.54
N LEU A 504 3.81 -10.66 22.90
CA LEU A 504 4.66 -9.90 21.96
C LEU A 504 5.91 -10.68 21.52
N SER A 505 6.57 -11.38 22.43
CA SER A 505 7.72 -12.23 22.09
C SER A 505 7.33 -13.37 21.15
N ALA A 506 6.14 -13.97 21.32
CA ALA A 506 5.62 -14.98 20.41
C ALA A 506 5.38 -14.41 19.00
N VAL A 507 4.86 -13.19 18.89
CA VAL A 507 4.66 -12.51 17.59
C VAL A 507 5.99 -12.23 16.91
N VAL A 508 6.96 -11.64 17.63
CA VAL A 508 8.31 -11.34 17.09
C VAL A 508 8.98 -12.63 16.60
N THR A 509 8.95 -13.68 17.42
CA THR A 509 9.51 -14.99 17.08
C THR A 509 8.80 -15.61 15.88
N GLY A 510 7.47 -15.54 15.82
CA GLY A 510 6.70 -16.05 14.68
C GLY A 510 7.02 -15.35 13.36
N PHE A 511 7.25 -14.02 13.38
CA PHE A 511 7.70 -13.28 12.19
C PHE A 511 9.14 -13.62 11.76
N ARG A 512 10.01 -14.02 12.70
CA ARG A 512 11.38 -14.47 12.40
C ARG A 512 11.44 -15.91 11.89
N LEU A 513 10.63 -16.81 12.46
CA LEU A 513 10.59 -18.23 12.08
C LEU A 513 9.85 -18.48 10.76
N ILE A 514 8.77 -17.73 10.51
CA ILE A 514 7.96 -17.83 9.29
C ILE A 514 8.04 -16.48 8.55
N PRO A 515 9.20 -16.16 7.93
CA PRO A 515 9.36 -14.94 7.17
C PRO A 515 8.49 -14.99 5.90
N GLY A 516 8.16 -13.81 5.36
CA GLY A 516 7.50 -13.71 4.07
C GLY A 516 8.37 -14.25 2.92
N PRO A 517 7.81 -14.39 1.70
CA PRO A 517 8.58 -14.88 0.55
C PRO A 517 9.80 -13.99 0.31
N GLY A 518 10.98 -14.61 0.14
CA GLY A 518 12.25 -13.90 -0.06
C GLY A 518 12.29 -13.06 -1.33
N ALA A 519 13.19 -12.07 -1.36
CA ALA A 519 13.29 -11.10 -2.46
C ALA A 519 13.52 -11.74 -3.84
N THR A 520 14.30 -12.81 -3.92
CA THR A 520 14.56 -13.56 -5.16
C THR A 520 13.32 -14.27 -5.71
N LEU A 521 12.49 -14.84 -4.83
CA LEU A 521 11.23 -15.48 -5.22
C LEU A 521 10.22 -14.44 -5.68
N ARG A 522 10.14 -13.29 -4.98
CA ARG A 522 9.30 -12.15 -5.38
C ARG A 522 9.70 -11.63 -6.75
N ARG A 523 11.01 -11.42 -7.01
CA ARG A 523 11.56 -11.03 -8.32
C ARG A 523 11.11 -11.97 -9.42
N LYS A 524 11.37 -13.27 -9.26
CA LYS A 524 11.02 -14.28 -10.28
C LYS A 524 9.51 -14.26 -10.55
N ARG A 525 8.68 -14.31 -9.50
CA ARG A 525 7.22 -14.31 -9.65
C ARG A 525 6.72 -13.04 -10.34
N LEU A 526 7.29 -11.88 -10.03
CA LEU A 526 6.94 -10.63 -10.67
C LEU A 526 7.23 -10.66 -12.18
N VAL A 527 8.45 -11.05 -12.58
CA VAL A 527 8.84 -11.18 -13.99
C VAL A 527 7.87 -12.12 -14.73
N TRP A 528 7.61 -13.28 -14.15
CA TRP A 528 6.69 -14.27 -14.71
C TRP A 528 5.26 -13.75 -14.83
N ALA A 529 4.79 -12.98 -13.84
CA ALA A 529 3.46 -12.40 -13.85
C ALA A 529 3.32 -11.28 -14.90
N ILE A 530 4.33 -10.43 -15.06
CA ILE A 530 4.36 -9.39 -16.10
C ILE A 530 4.41 -10.04 -17.49
N ALA A 531 5.32 -10.99 -17.71
CA ALA A 531 5.42 -11.72 -18.97
C ALA A 531 4.12 -12.49 -19.30
N GLY A 532 3.48 -13.09 -18.29
CA GLY A 532 2.18 -13.75 -18.45
C GLY A 532 1.06 -12.78 -18.86
N ASP A 533 1.05 -11.57 -18.30
CA ASP A 533 0.07 -10.54 -18.70
C ASP A 533 0.36 -9.99 -20.11
N LEU A 534 1.64 -9.81 -20.48
CA LEU A 534 2.04 -9.44 -21.84
C LEU A 534 1.57 -10.48 -22.87
N ARG A 535 1.73 -11.79 -22.59
CA ARG A 535 1.20 -12.86 -23.47
C ARG A 535 -0.31 -12.79 -23.63
N ARG A 536 -1.06 -12.45 -22.57
CA ARG A 536 -2.53 -12.31 -22.63
C ARG A 536 -2.97 -11.12 -23.50
N LEU A 537 -2.12 -10.10 -23.67
CA LEU A 537 -2.40 -8.99 -24.60
C LEU A 537 -2.48 -9.47 -26.05
N ALA A 538 -1.93 -10.63 -26.40
CA ALA A 538 -1.95 -11.14 -27.77
C ALA A 538 -3.35 -11.63 -28.22
N SER A 539 -4.26 -11.94 -27.28
CA SER A 539 -5.54 -12.60 -27.59
C SER A 539 -6.80 -11.97 -26.97
N ALA A 540 -6.68 -11.25 -25.84
CA ALA A 540 -7.86 -10.68 -25.16
C ALA A 540 -8.45 -9.48 -25.93
N PRO A 541 -9.75 -9.13 -25.82
CA PRO A 541 -10.29 -7.87 -26.37
C PRO A 541 -9.53 -6.63 -25.86
N VAL A 542 -9.31 -5.61 -26.71
CA VAL A 542 -8.39 -4.48 -26.39
C VAL A 542 -8.82 -3.70 -25.15
N ASP A 543 -10.11 -3.35 -25.05
CA ASP A 543 -10.61 -2.50 -23.95
C ASP A 543 -10.49 -3.19 -22.59
N ASP A 544 -10.81 -4.49 -22.55
CA ASP A 544 -10.66 -5.34 -21.37
C ASP A 544 -9.19 -5.58 -21.02
N ALA A 545 -8.37 -5.83 -22.04
CA ALA A 545 -6.93 -6.07 -21.90
C ALA A 545 -6.23 -4.85 -21.30
N GLU A 546 -6.57 -3.66 -21.78
CA GLU A 546 -6.01 -2.40 -21.31
C GLU A 546 -6.32 -2.13 -19.84
N THR A 547 -7.59 -2.25 -19.47
CA THR A 547 -8.05 -2.00 -18.11
C THR A 547 -7.38 -2.97 -17.13
N ARG A 548 -7.35 -4.26 -17.48
CA ARG A 548 -6.74 -5.31 -16.64
C ARG A 548 -5.22 -5.17 -16.56
N PHE A 549 -4.55 -4.92 -17.67
CA PHE A 549 -3.09 -4.80 -17.71
C PHE A 549 -2.62 -3.59 -16.91
N ILE A 550 -3.21 -2.42 -17.15
CA ILE A 550 -2.83 -1.19 -16.44
C ILE A 550 -3.13 -1.32 -14.94
N GLY A 551 -4.29 -1.87 -14.56
CA GLY A 551 -4.62 -2.11 -13.15
C GLY A 551 -3.61 -3.01 -12.43
N ARG A 552 -3.22 -4.14 -13.05
CA ARG A 552 -2.24 -5.07 -12.49
C ARG A 552 -0.84 -4.48 -12.42
N MET A 553 -0.42 -3.75 -13.45
CA MET A 553 0.87 -3.09 -13.47
C MET A 553 0.96 -1.94 -12.48
N ALA A 554 -0.12 -1.15 -12.35
CA ALA A 554 -0.24 -0.13 -11.32
C ALA A 554 0.01 -0.74 -9.94
N ASP A 555 -0.72 -1.80 -9.61
CA ASP A 555 -0.58 -2.43 -8.31
C ASP A 555 0.83 -2.98 -8.06
N ARG A 556 1.43 -3.65 -9.05
CA ARG A 556 2.79 -4.20 -8.94
C ARG A 556 3.84 -3.12 -8.76
N LEU A 557 3.75 -2.03 -9.53
CA LEU A 557 4.69 -0.91 -9.42
C LEU A 557 4.56 -0.19 -8.08
N LEU A 558 3.34 0.06 -7.61
CA LEU A 558 3.09 0.64 -6.29
C LEU A 558 3.51 -0.29 -5.15
N HIS A 559 3.48 -1.62 -5.36
CA HIS A 559 3.98 -2.59 -4.39
C HIS A 559 5.51 -2.63 -4.38
N LEU A 560 6.14 -2.57 -5.56
CA LEU A 560 7.60 -2.51 -5.70
C LEU A 560 8.20 -1.26 -5.09
N SER A 561 7.59 -0.09 -5.32
CA SER A 561 8.09 1.19 -4.79
C SER A 561 8.14 1.21 -3.27
N LYS A 562 7.26 0.47 -2.59
CA LYS A 562 7.27 0.33 -1.12
C LYS A 562 8.44 -0.50 -0.58
N HIS A 563 9.05 -1.34 -1.43
CA HIS A 563 10.09 -2.27 -1.01
C HIS A 563 11.50 -1.81 -1.39
N ASP A 564 11.63 -0.82 -2.29
CA ASP A 564 12.92 -0.46 -2.91
C ASP A 564 13.95 0.06 -1.88
N ASP A 565 13.53 0.86 -0.89
CA ASP A 565 14.41 1.42 0.14
C ASP A 565 14.99 0.36 1.10
N THR A 566 14.35 -0.82 1.18
CA THR A 566 14.78 -1.92 2.05
C THR A 566 15.63 -2.95 1.32
N LEU A 567 15.72 -2.85 0.00
CA LEU A 567 16.45 -3.76 -0.84
C LEU A 567 17.88 -3.22 -1.04
N PRO A 568 18.93 -4.06 -0.95
CA PRO A 568 20.28 -3.62 -1.25
C PRO A 568 20.40 -3.11 -2.71
N GLU A 569 21.42 -2.29 -3.00
CA GLU A 569 21.57 -1.58 -4.28
C GLU A 569 21.51 -2.51 -5.53
N ASP A 570 21.87 -3.78 -5.36
CA ASP A 570 21.80 -4.85 -6.36
C ASP A 570 20.36 -5.20 -6.80
N GLN A 571 19.35 -4.78 -6.04
CA GLN A 571 17.93 -5.15 -6.21
C GLN A 571 17.03 -4.00 -6.66
N ARG A 572 17.52 -2.75 -6.72
CA ARG A 572 16.82 -1.57 -7.29
C ARG A 572 16.43 -1.74 -8.77
N HIS A 573 17.07 -2.68 -9.48
CA HIS A 573 16.71 -3.06 -10.84
C HIS A 573 15.26 -3.61 -10.97
N LEU A 574 14.60 -4.03 -9.89
CA LEU A 574 13.23 -4.55 -9.95
C LEU A 574 12.22 -3.52 -10.40
N PHE A 575 12.39 -2.26 -9.97
CA PHE A 575 11.46 -1.21 -10.32
C PHE A 575 11.59 -0.81 -11.79
N SER A 576 12.83 -0.63 -12.26
CA SER A 576 13.11 -0.36 -13.68
C SER A 576 12.58 -1.46 -14.59
N LEU A 577 12.72 -2.73 -14.17
CA LEU A 577 12.14 -3.89 -14.84
C LEU A 577 10.61 -3.81 -14.94
N GLY A 578 9.95 -3.34 -13.88
CA GLY A 578 8.51 -3.10 -13.86
C GLY A 578 8.10 -2.00 -14.85
N LEU A 579 8.85 -0.89 -14.91
CA LEU A 579 8.62 0.20 -15.86
C LEU A 579 8.81 -0.25 -17.31
N THR A 580 9.86 -1.02 -17.60
CA THR A 580 10.07 -1.58 -18.95
C THR A 580 8.93 -2.51 -19.31
N GLY A 581 8.46 -3.35 -18.38
CA GLY A 581 7.26 -4.18 -18.58
C GLY A 581 6.00 -3.36 -18.85
N LEU A 582 5.83 -2.23 -18.16
CA LEU A 582 4.71 -1.30 -18.39
C LEU A 582 4.80 -0.62 -19.77
N ASP A 583 5.97 -0.16 -20.19
CA ASP A 583 6.19 0.43 -21.53
C ASP A 583 5.95 -0.60 -22.64
N VAL A 584 6.52 -1.81 -22.53
CA VAL A 584 6.30 -2.89 -23.51
C VAL A 584 4.81 -3.22 -23.63
N GLY A 585 4.10 -3.33 -22.51
CA GLY A 585 2.66 -3.61 -22.55
C GLY A 585 1.84 -2.44 -23.09
N TYR A 586 2.21 -1.20 -22.79
CA TYR A 586 1.55 -0.03 -23.38
C TYR A 586 1.79 0.05 -24.89
N ALA A 587 2.99 -0.27 -25.36
CA ALA A 587 3.30 -0.39 -26.77
C ALA A 587 2.48 -1.49 -27.46
N CYS A 588 2.32 -2.65 -26.83
CA CYS A 588 1.45 -3.72 -27.32
C CYS A 588 -0.02 -3.24 -27.44
N LEU A 589 -0.53 -2.52 -26.45
CA LEU A 589 -1.89 -1.97 -26.49
C LEU A 589 -2.05 -0.90 -27.58
N GLN A 590 -1.07 0.00 -27.75
CA GLN A 590 -1.08 0.99 -28.85
C GLN A 590 -1.05 0.31 -30.22
N LEU A 591 -0.22 -0.71 -30.38
CA LEU A 591 -0.12 -1.51 -31.60
C LEU A 591 -1.48 -2.13 -31.94
N ARG A 592 -2.13 -2.73 -30.95
CA ARG A 592 -3.46 -3.34 -31.12
C ARG A 592 -4.55 -2.33 -31.44
N ARG A 593 -4.61 -1.19 -30.76
CA ARG A 593 -5.58 -0.12 -31.10
C ARG A 593 -5.47 0.37 -32.54
N ARG A 594 -4.26 0.32 -33.12
CA ARG A 594 -4.02 0.75 -34.50
C ARG A 594 -4.27 -0.33 -35.54
N LEU A 595 -4.06 -1.60 -35.19
CA LEU A 595 -4.07 -2.72 -36.15
C LEU A 595 -5.26 -3.68 -36.00
N ASP A 596 -5.95 -3.74 -34.86
CA ASP A 596 -7.05 -4.69 -34.62
C ASP A 596 -8.29 -4.38 -35.49
N GLY A 597 -8.44 -3.12 -35.95
CA GLY A 597 -9.51 -2.71 -36.86
C GLY A 597 -9.23 -3.00 -38.35
N LEU A 598 -8.08 -3.58 -38.68
CA LEU A 598 -7.68 -3.88 -40.06
C LEU A 598 -7.98 -5.35 -40.39
N ASN A 599 -8.76 -5.58 -41.44
CA ASN A 599 -9.20 -6.92 -41.87
C ASN A 599 -8.12 -7.66 -42.67
N ASN A 600 -6.94 -7.87 -42.08
CA ASN A 600 -5.83 -8.59 -42.71
C ASN A 600 -5.28 -9.70 -41.79
N ALA A 601 -5.46 -10.96 -42.21
CA ALA A 601 -5.07 -12.13 -41.44
C ALA A 601 -3.54 -12.31 -41.32
N ALA A 602 -2.76 -11.88 -42.32
CA ALA A 602 -1.30 -11.92 -42.26
C ALA A 602 -0.77 -10.91 -41.23
N LEU A 603 -1.27 -9.67 -41.29
CA LEU A 603 -0.95 -8.61 -40.34
C LEU A 603 -1.38 -8.97 -38.91
N ALA A 604 -2.57 -9.56 -38.74
CA ALA A 604 -3.05 -10.01 -37.44
C ALA A 604 -2.16 -11.10 -36.82
N ARG A 605 -1.67 -12.06 -37.62
CA ARG A 605 -0.72 -13.10 -37.20
C ARG A 605 0.64 -12.50 -36.82
N ALA A 606 1.23 -11.70 -37.71
CA ALA A 606 2.53 -11.08 -37.45
C ALA A 606 2.51 -10.20 -36.18
N LYS A 607 1.42 -9.46 -35.95
CA LYS A 607 1.20 -8.69 -34.71
C LYS A 607 1.14 -9.59 -33.48
N ARG A 608 0.41 -10.71 -33.55
CA ARG A 608 0.29 -11.66 -32.43
C ARG A 608 1.65 -12.26 -32.09
N ASP A 609 2.41 -12.69 -33.10
CA ASP A 609 3.72 -13.30 -32.94
C ASP A 609 4.73 -12.30 -32.37
N PHE A 610 4.67 -11.03 -32.79
CA PHE A 610 5.47 -9.95 -32.22
C PHE A 610 5.18 -9.71 -30.73
N ILE A 611 3.90 -9.69 -30.31
CA ILE A 611 3.53 -9.54 -28.89
C ILE A 611 4.03 -10.73 -28.06
N LEU A 612 3.95 -11.95 -28.58
CA LEU A 612 4.46 -13.14 -27.90
C LEU A 612 6.00 -13.10 -27.78
N ALA A 613 6.70 -12.73 -28.87
CA ALA A 613 8.14 -12.56 -28.87
C ALA A 613 8.58 -11.50 -27.83
N LEU A 614 7.88 -10.36 -27.73
CA LEU A 614 8.14 -9.34 -26.72
C LEU A 614 7.99 -9.88 -25.29
N ALA A 615 6.98 -10.70 -25.04
CA ALA A 615 6.76 -11.27 -23.71
C ALA A 615 7.82 -12.31 -23.33
N ASP A 616 8.28 -13.11 -24.29
CA ASP A 616 9.33 -14.11 -24.09
C ASP A 616 10.69 -13.45 -23.89
N ASP A 617 11.08 -12.52 -24.77
CA ASP A 617 12.34 -11.78 -24.68
C ASP A 617 12.37 -10.86 -23.45
N TYR A 618 11.26 -10.26 -23.02
CA TYR A 618 11.20 -9.53 -21.73
C TYR A 618 11.54 -10.44 -20.55
N ALA A 619 10.98 -11.66 -20.52
CA ALA A 619 11.27 -12.63 -19.47
C ALA A 619 12.73 -13.13 -19.53
N GLY A 620 13.30 -13.26 -20.73
CA GLY A 620 14.70 -13.61 -20.96
C GLY A 620 15.66 -12.49 -20.54
N SER A 621 15.44 -11.26 -20.97
CA SER A 621 16.24 -10.08 -20.59
C SER A 621 16.28 -9.87 -19.08
N ALA A 622 15.17 -10.16 -18.37
CA ALA A 622 15.13 -10.14 -16.91
C ALA A 622 16.04 -11.18 -16.22
N ARG A 623 16.39 -12.25 -16.94
CA ARG A 623 17.33 -13.32 -16.55
C ARG A 623 18.73 -13.13 -17.18
N SER A 624 19.01 -11.97 -17.75
CA SER A 624 20.29 -11.64 -18.40
C SER A 624 20.53 -12.38 -19.73
N GLU A 625 19.47 -12.93 -20.35
CA GLU A 625 19.51 -13.53 -21.70
C GLU A 625 19.39 -12.44 -22.77
N THR A 626 20.12 -12.55 -23.89
CA THR A 626 19.98 -11.62 -25.00
C THR A 626 18.68 -11.90 -25.77
N PRO A 627 17.91 -10.87 -26.13
CA PRO A 627 16.67 -11.04 -26.90
C PRO A 627 16.99 -11.61 -28.29
N ARG A 628 16.18 -12.56 -28.77
CA ARG A 628 16.42 -13.25 -30.05
C ARG A 628 15.20 -13.24 -30.97
N CYS A 629 14.00 -13.15 -30.40
CA CYS A 629 12.75 -13.37 -31.12
C CYS A 629 12.12 -12.05 -31.60
N VAL A 630 12.32 -10.96 -30.87
CA VAL A 630 11.64 -9.66 -31.12
C VAL A 630 12.03 -9.04 -32.46
N ARG A 631 13.31 -9.12 -32.86
CA ARG A 631 13.76 -8.50 -34.11
C ARG A 631 13.21 -9.20 -35.36
N PRO A 632 13.32 -10.54 -35.50
CA PRO A 632 12.69 -11.25 -36.61
C PRO A 632 11.17 -11.08 -36.66
N ALA A 633 10.48 -11.15 -35.52
CA ALA A 633 9.03 -10.97 -35.46
C ALA A 633 8.62 -9.52 -35.81
N GLY A 634 9.45 -8.55 -35.43
CA GLY A 634 9.27 -7.14 -35.77
C GLY A 634 9.43 -6.86 -37.26
N GLU A 635 10.45 -7.45 -37.91
CA GLU A 635 10.65 -7.36 -39.36
C GLU A 635 9.47 -7.95 -40.13
N ALA A 636 8.96 -9.12 -39.70
CA ALA A 636 7.78 -9.74 -40.29
C ALA A 636 6.51 -8.86 -40.14
N LEU A 637 6.36 -8.19 -39.00
CA LEU A 637 5.26 -7.24 -38.77
C LEU A 637 5.36 -6.01 -39.67
N ILE A 638 6.58 -5.45 -39.83
CA ILE A 638 6.82 -4.32 -40.73
C ILE A 638 6.55 -4.72 -42.18
N ALA A 639 6.97 -5.91 -42.60
CA ALA A 639 6.69 -6.44 -43.93
C ALA A 639 5.18 -6.56 -44.19
N ALA A 640 4.44 -7.22 -43.28
CA ALA A 640 2.99 -7.35 -43.40
C ALA A 640 2.25 -6.00 -43.40
N ALA A 641 2.79 -4.98 -42.72
CA ALA A 641 2.23 -3.64 -42.70
C ALA A 641 2.52 -2.81 -43.97
N ARG A 642 3.56 -3.16 -44.74
CA ARG A 642 3.83 -2.55 -46.06
C ARG A 642 2.79 -2.98 -47.10
N ASP A 643 2.37 -4.23 -47.02
CA ASP A 643 1.37 -4.82 -47.94
C ASP A 643 -0.06 -4.34 -47.67
N GLU A 644 -0.28 -3.68 -46.52
CA GLU A 644 -1.57 -3.15 -46.12
C GLU A 644 -1.80 -1.73 -46.67
N SER A 645 -2.63 -1.61 -47.71
CA SER A 645 -2.93 -0.35 -48.41
C SER A 645 -3.64 0.70 -47.53
N SER A 646 -4.34 0.26 -46.48
CA SER A 646 -5.07 1.12 -45.54
C SER A 646 -4.17 1.87 -44.54
N LEU A 647 -2.88 1.51 -44.45
CA LEU A 647 -1.90 2.16 -43.58
C LEU A 647 -1.14 3.26 -44.33
N ASP A 648 -1.44 4.52 -43.98
CA ASP A 648 -0.71 5.71 -44.42
C ASP A 648 0.82 5.61 -44.13
N PRO A 649 1.72 6.17 -44.96
CA PRO A 649 3.18 6.07 -44.77
C PRO A 649 3.65 6.53 -43.40
N ARG A 650 3.01 7.54 -42.80
CA ARG A 650 3.29 7.99 -41.44
C ARG A 650 3.05 6.88 -40.39
N ARG A 651 1.96 6.12 -40.53
CA ARG A 651 1.65 5.02 -39.61
C ARG A 651 2.65 3.87 -39.74
N ARG A 652 3.13 3.60 -40.97
CA ARG A 652 4.18 2.61 -41.22
C ARG A 652 5.53 3.01 -40.63
N ALA A 653 5.92 4.29 -40.74
CA ALA A 653 7.13 4.81 -40.12
C ALA A 653 7.07 4.72 -38.58
N LEU A 654 5.95 5.13 -37.97
CA LEU A 654 5.76 5.00 -36.52
C LEU A 654 5.78 3.55 -36.03
N LEU A 655 5.30 2.61 -36.84
CA LEU A 655 5.38 1.16 -36.54
C LEU A 655 6.84 0.69 -36.55
N ALA A 656 7.60 1.03 -37.59
CA ALA A 656 9.01 0.66 -37.70
C ALA A 656 9.84 1.22 -36.53
N GLY A 657 9.67 2.51 -36.20
CA GLY A 657 10.34 3.13 -35.06
C GLY A 657 9.92 2.54 -33.71
N LEU A 658 8.68 2.04 -33.58
CA LEU A 658 8.24 1.33 -32.38
C LEU A 658 8.94 -0.02 -32.21
N VAL A 659 9.04 -0.80 -33.28
CA VAL A 659 9.70 -2.12 -33.28
C VAL A 659 11.18 -1.96 -32.92
N GLU A 660 11.86 -1.04 -33.58
CA GLU A 660 13.28 -0.74 -33.35
C GLU A 660 13.53 -0.32 -31.90
N ARG A 661 12.74 0.62 -31.38
CA ARG A 661 12.81 1.07 -29.98
C ARG A 661 12.66 -0.10 -28.99
N LEU A 662 11.66 -0.96 -29.18
CA LEU A 662 11.38 -2.05 -28.24
C LEU A 662 12.49 -3.11 -28.23
N ALA A 663 13.07 -3.42 -29.40
CA ALA A 663 14.22 -4.32 -29.50
C ALA A 663 15.42 -3.77 -28.71
N LEU A 664 15.77 -2.50 -28.95
CA LEU A 664 16.87 -1.82 -28.24
C LEU A 664 16.64 -1.77 -26.72
N SER A 665 15.40 -1.52 -26.29
CA SER A 665 15.05 -1.49 -24.87
C SER A 665 15.34 -2.82 -24.16
N LEU A 666 14.94 -3.95 -24.79
CA LEU A 666 15.15 -5.28 -24.24
C LEU A 666 16.62 -5.72 -24.28
N GLU A 667 17.37 -5.33 -25.31
CA GLU A 667 18.82 -5.57 -25.39
C GLU A 667 19.56 -4.87 -24.25
N ARG A 668 19.26 -3.58 -24.01
CA ARG A 668 19.87 -2.83 -22.91
C ARG A 668 19.49 -3.38 -21.54
N GLN A 669 18.25 -3.80 -21.38
CA GLN A 669 17.82 -4.46 -20.15
C GLN A 669 18.63 -5.74 -19.89
N ALA A 670 18.91 -6.54 -20.92
CA ALA A 670 19.77 -7.72 -20.82
C ALA A 670 21.21 -7.33 -20.43
N ILE A 671 21.79 -6.30 -21.06
CA ILE A 671 23.14 -5.80 -20.75
C ILE A 671 23.24 -5.34 -19.29
N ARG A 672 22.28 -4.52 -18.81
CA ARG A 672 22.24 -4.07 -17.41
C ARG A 672 22.13 -5.25 -16.45
N ALA A 673 21.26 -6.21 -16.75
CA ALA A 673 21.12 -7.42 -15.95
C ALA A 673 22.39 -8.28 -15.94
N GLN A 674 23.21 -8.27 -17.00
CA GLN A 674 24.51 -8.93 -17.04
C GLN A 674 25.57 -8.19 -16.21
N GLN A 675 25.61 -6.86 -16.28
CA GLN A 675 26.52 -6.03 -15.49
C GLN A 675 26.30 -6.20 -13.99
N VAL A 676 25.03 -6.15 -13.54
CA VAL A 676 24.67 -6.40 -12.13
C VAL A 676 25.09 -7.81 -11.70
N ARG A 677 24.89 -8.82 -12.56
CA ARG A 677 25.29 -10.20 -12.25
C ARG A 677 26.81 -10.36 -12.11
N ARG A 678 27.60 -9.59 -12.86
CA ARG A 678 29.08 -9.60 -12.78
C ARG A 678 29.62 -8.82 -11.57
N ALA A 679 28.89 -7.82 -11.08
CA ALA A 679 29.27 -7.02 -9.92
C ALA A 679 29.05 -7.73 -8.56
N LEU A 680 28.24 -8.80 -8.54
CA LEU A 680 28.06 -9.63 -7.34
C LEU A 680 29.32 -10.48 -7.10
N PRO A 681 29.99 -10.37 -5.94
CA PRO A 681 31.13 -11.22 -5.63
C PRO A 681 30.70 -12.70 -5.67
N HIS A 682 31.46 -13.53 -6.38
CA HIS A 682 31.26 -14.97 -6.48
C HIS A 682 31.36 -15.64 -5.10
N THR A 683 30.29 -15.65 -4.31
CA THR A 683 30.18 -16.45 -3.07
C THR A 683 29.46 -17.79 -3.30
N ARG A 684 29.53 -18.32 -4.53
CA ARG A 684 29.14 -19.70 -4.86
C ARG A 684 30.04 -20.23 -5.97
N GLY A 685 31.15 -20.85 -5.58
CA GLY A 685 32.08 -21.46 -6.55
C GLY A 685 33.24 -22.28 -5.97
N GLU A 686 33.70 -22.04 -4.73
CA GLU A 686 34.95 -22.68 -4.24
C GLU A 686 34.81 -23.67 -3.07
N GLU A 687 33.61 -23.95 -2.55
CA GLU A 687 33.47 -24.90 -1.43
C GLU A 687 33.38 -26.39 -1.84
N ASN A 688 33.47 -26.73 -3.13
CA ASN A 688 33.32 -28.13 -3.57
C ASN A 688 34.61 -28.78 -4.11
N ASN A 689 35.80 -28.29 -3.75
CA ASN A 689 37.05 -28.91 -4.19
C ASN A 689 38.15 -29.03 -3.13
N ARG A 690 37.79 -29.10 -1.83
CA ARG A 690 38.73 -29.39 -0.72
C ARG A 690 38.37 -30.64 0.10
N HIS A 691 37.88 -31.68 -0.58
CA HIS A 691 37.83 -33.04 -0.02
C HIS A 691 38.36 -34.05 -1.03
N THR A 692 39.60 -33.85 -1.49
CA THR A 692 40.49 -34.90 -2.02
C THR A 692 41.90 -34.34 -2.01
N GLN A 693 42.55 -34.41 -0.85
CA GLN A 693 43.97 -34.69 -0.66
C GLN A 693 44.24 -34.94 0.82
#